data_AF-A0A151WQ96-F1
#
_entry.id   AF-A0A151WQ96-F1
#
_cell.length_a   1.000
_cell.length_b   1.000
_cell.length_c   1.000
_cell.angle_alpha   90.00
_cell.angle_beta   90.00
_cell.angle_gamma   90.00
#
_symmetry.space_group_name_H-M   'P 1'
#
loop_
_entity.id
_entity.type
_entity.pdbx_description
1 polymer ?
#
loop_
_entity_poly.entity_id
_entity_poly.type
_entity_poly.pdbx_seq_one_letter_code
_entity_poly.pdbx_strand_id
1 'polypeptide(L)'
;MIASENLPLSIVESKSFKRLMNTAIPLYTVPSRRTITRLIDAKYDLLKESFKENLKLVSTYSITCDIWTDVSNQSYLGVTVHFLQHELVLTNSTIGVFSLTENHTADYIKEMMLSIMQLFEIDVSSCTAFVTDSAANMVKAITDGFGFAKHLPCIAHSLSHLVPDAMKLIPRITEIIALLKSIVTLIKRSVVASDELKRLQTRDGKTDSTILKFKQDVPTRWNSTYYMIERFLQLKDYVYLVLLTCPTAPRTLSREEIDILEDIVQILGPIEFVTNEISGDSYPTSSLVIPVIHCMESKIKNCIPLTVEGNLLKTNILSEIHQRFKDIESYQILAISTLLDPRYKRLHFQSPRAVSNALSHINNQLKSISINNKIDHVVESQVKSSKTNKHDAQSILHLPHESSIRNWISSIKAEPGFLIDVFKEISKFPEALRHCNLVFDSAIWKQVLWDATSKKCVGLCDYGNGISIEHMENEATEVLVFMLVSLRGTWKWPVGYFFVNKITSAIQAELVKTALILSHQSDIRVWSVTCDGAHVNYSTMHLLGCNLYTTNYYELKSTFKHPSSDYDVHFVPDACHNIKLARNMLGDLKILKSPTAQINWNHVINLYKLQNKLSSAHVNFRANIMKVKLAAQTLSSSTAAALEFLQFSEVENFQDCAGTVEFIKVIDEIFDFLNSRNPFGKGFKKPIFLNNIDFLQQRIEQKIEYLYTLVGPDNNKLCVGKRKTFILRFAAAVKSILQIAKHILIEPCFKYLMTYRFSQDHLELFFAQVRRRHGWNNNPNVLQFKAAMKSLLVYMRCLNDVMEQLRRQSCIRSTLHEVYTVSELKLALSPYDDKRYVVPNSVATLPWGHYKIPL
;
A
#
# COMPACT_ATOMS: atom_id res chain seq x y z
N MET A 1 -12.43 -17.06 2.39
CA MET A 1 -13.15 -16.40 3.50
C MET A 1 -12.78 -17.02 4.84
N ILE A 2 -13.27 -18.21 5.20
CA ILE A 2 -13.01 -18.78 6.55
C ILE A 2 -11.50 -18.89 6.83
N ALA A 3 -10.76 -19.54 5.94
CA ALA A 3 -9.30 -19.66 6.07
C ALA A 3 -8.53 -18.35 5.79
N SER A 4 -9.02 -17.51 4.87
CA SER A 4 -8.32 -16.26 4.51
C SER A 4 -8.43 -15.16 5.57
N GLU A 5 -9.54 -15.14 6.30
CA GLU A 5 -9.86 -14.14 7.32
C GLU A 5 -9.73 -14.69 8.76
N ASN A 6 -9.21 -15.92 8.93
CA ASN A 6 -9.07 -16.60 10.22
C ASN A 6 -10.38 -16.64 11.04
N LEU A 7 -11.52 -16.91 10.38
CA LEU A 7 -12.82 -16.98 11.04
C LEU A 7 -13.06 -18.35 11.69
N PRO A 8 -13.80 -18.42 12.80
CA PRO A 8 -14.13 -19.71 13.42
C PRO A 8 -15.00 -20.54 12.48
N LEU A 9 -14.76 -21.85 12.41
CA LEU A 9 -15.53 -22.77 11.57
C LEU A 9 -17.03 -22.76 11.91
N SER A 10 -17.38 -22.43 13.15
CA SER A 10 -18.76 -22.29 13.62
C SER A 10 -19.51 -21.11 12.98
N ILE A 11 -18.84 -20.22 12.24
CA ILE A 11 -19.51 -19.14 11.52
C ILE A 11 -20.58 -19.65 10.56
N VAL A 12 -20.39 -20.83 9.97
CA VAL A 12 -21.39 -21.44 9.08
C VAL A 12 -22.65 -21.90 9.81
N GLU A 13 -22.58 -22.02 11.14
CA GLU A 13 -23.70 -22.40 11.99
C GLU A 13 -24.46 -21.19 12.56
N SER A 14 -23.85 -19.99 12.49
CA SER A 14 -24.45 -18.74 12.96
C SER A 14 -25.76 -18.43 12.24
N LYS A 15 -26.79 -18.04 13.01
CA LYS A 15 -28.10 -17.64 12.47
C LYS A 15 -27.98 -16.48 11.48
N SER A 16 -27.13 -15.49 11.78
CA SER A 16 -26.91 -14.33 10.92
C SER A 16 -26.21 -14.72 9.62
N PHE A 17 -25.23 -15.63 9.68
CA PHE A 17 -24.53 -16.11 8.48
C PHE A 17 -25.45 -16.98 7.62
N LYS A 18 -26.22 -17.89 8.22
CA LYS A 18 -27.24 -18.66 7.49
C LYS A 18 -28.29 -17.75 6.86
N ARG A 19 -28.74 -16.71 7.56
CA ARG A 19 -29.66 -15.72 7.01
C ARG A 19 -29.03 -15.00 5.82
N LEU A 20 -27.78 -14.53 5.94
CA LEU A 20 -27.04 -13.92 4.84
C LEU A 20 -26.93 -14.85 3.63
N MET A 21 -26.55 -16.11 3.85
CA MET A 21 -26.40 -17.09 2.78
C MET A 21 -27.74 -17.46 2.15
N ASN A 22 -28.82 -17.59 2.94
CA ASN A 22 -30.17 -17.80 2.43
C ASN A 22 -30.71 -16.58 1.68
N THR A 23 -30.27 -15.36 2.01
CA THR A 23 -30.66 -14.16 1.26
C THR A 23 -29.86 -14.04 -0.05
N ALA A 24 -28.53 -14.27 0.01
CA ALA A 24 -27.64 -14.09 -1.12
C ALA A 24 -27.75 -15.24 -2.15
N ILE A 25 -27.91 -16.46 -1.66
CA ILE A 25 -28.04 -17.68 -2.48
C ILE A 25 -29.06 -18.61 -1.82
N PRO A 26 -30.38 -18.37 -1.98
CA PRO A 26 -31.43 -19.09 -1.23
C PRO A 26 -31.43 -20.62 -1.37
N LEU A 27 -30.92 -21.13 -2.49
CA LEU A 27 -30.81 -22.57 -2.77
C LEU A 27 -29.50 -23.19 -2.26
N TYR A 28 -28.56 -22.38 -1.79
CA TYR A 28 -27.31 -22.88 -1.22
C TYR A 28 -27.53 -23.35 0.20
N THR A 29 -27.49 -24.66 0.39
CA THR A 29 -27.50 -25.23 1.73
C THR A 29 -26.12 -25.01 2.35
N VAL A 30 -26.05 -24.10 3.32
CA VAL A 30 -24.82 -23.83 4.05
C VAL A 30 -24.30 -25.14 4.65
N PRO A 31 -23.09 -25.59 4.27
CA PRO A 31 -22.54 -26.83 4.77
C PRO A 31 -22.38 -26.76 6.30
N SER A 32 -22.61 -27.89 6.96
CA SER A 32 -22.39 -27.99 8.40
C SER A 32 -20.92 -27.69 8.75
N ARG A 33 -20.65 -27.30 10.00
CA ARG A 33 -19.27 -27.16 10.49
C ARG A 33 -18.44 -28.41 10.22
N ARG A 34 -19.02 -29.59 10.38
CA ARG A 34 -18.38 -30.89 10.08
C ARG A 34 -18.00 -31.00 8.60
N THR A 35 -18.90 -30.60 7.70
CA THR A 35 -18.64 -30.62 6.26
C THR A 35 -17.54 -29.64 5.88
N ILE A 36 -17.58 -28.41 6.43
CA ILE A 36 -16.53 -27.40 6.20
C ILE A 36 -15.17 -27.87 6.71
N THR A 37 -15.13 -28.49 7.90
CA THR A 37 -13.90 -29.05 8.47
C THR A 37 -13.27 -30.04 7.49
N ARG A 38 -14.05 -31.04 7.04
CA ARG A 38 -13.60 -32.02 6.05
C ARG A 38 -13.10 -31.39 4.74
N LEU A 39 -13.76 -30.34 4.27
CA LEU A 39 -13.35 -29.64 3.03
C LEU A 39 -12.05 -28.85 3.23
N ILE A 40 -11.84 -28.26 4.40
CA ILE A 40 -10.61 -27.57 4.74
C ILE A 40 -9.46 -28.57 4.84
N ASP A 41 -9.68 -29.72 5.50
CA ASP A 41 -8.67 -30.78 5.60
C ASP A 41 -8.26 -31.29 4.21
N ALA A 42 -9.23 -31.60 3.34
CA ALA A 42 -8.95 -32.03 1.97
C ALA A 42 -8.22 -30.94 1.15
N LYS A 43 -8.54 -29.66 1.37
CA LYS A 43 -7.85 -28.56 0.72
C LYS A 43 -6.43 -28.38 1.24
N TYR A 44 -6.23 -28.57 2.54
CA TYR A 44 -4.91 -28.57 3.17
C TYR A 44 -4.02 -29.65 2.57
N ASP A 45 -4.51 -30.88 2.42
CA ASP A 45 -3.74 -31.98 1.83
C ASP A 45 -3.28 -31.65 0.41
N LEU A 46 -4.16 -31.10 -0.43
CA LEU A 46 -3.80 -30.69 -1.79
C LEU A 46 -2.78 -29.54 -1.83
N LEU A 47 -2.95 -28.53 -0.97
CA LEU A 47 -2.04 -27.39 -0.90
C LEU A 47 -0.68 -27.82 -0.34
N LYS A 48 -0.66 -28.76 0.60
CA LYS A 48 0.54 -29.36 1.16
C LYS A 48 1.35 -30.07 0.08
N GLU A 49 0.71 -30.91 -0.74
CA GLU A 49 1.42 -31.58 -1.85
C GLU A 49 1.96 -30.57 -2.88
N SER A 50 1.16 -29.56 -3.25
CA SER A 50 1.65 -28.47 -4.12
C SER A 50 2.81 -27.70 -3.49
N PHE A 51 2.78 -27.48 -2.18
CA PHE A 51 3.83 -26.79 -1.45
C PHE A 51 5.13 -27.60 -1.43
N LYS A 52 5.06 -28.92 -1.20
CA LYS A 52 6.22 -29.82 -1.30
C LYS A 52 6.90 -29.73 -2.66
N GLU A 53 6.12 -29.80 -3.73
CA GLU A 53 6.65 -29.70 -5.10
C GLU A 53 7.34 -28.36 -5.37
N ASN A 54 6.79 -27.25 -4.84
CA ASN A 54 7.44 -25.94 -4.94
C ASN A 54 8.73 -25.88 -4.12
N LEU A 55 8.74 -26.48 -2.93
CA LEU A 55 9.91 -26.48 -2.04
C LEU A 55 11.07 -27.29 -2.63
N LYS A 56 10.78 -28.35 -3.40
CA LYS A 56 11.80 -29.13 -4.15
C LYS A 56 12.56 -28.29 -5.18
N LEU A 57 11.96 -27.20 -5.68
CA LEU A 57 12.59 -26.28 -6.64
C LEU A 57 13.48 -25.23 -5.95
N VAL A 58 13.43 -25.13 -4.63
CA VAL A 58 14.19 -24.15 -3.86
C VAL A 58 15.54 -24.74 -3.49
N SER A 59 16.61 -24.04 -3.83
CA SER A 59 17.99 -24.51 -3.58
C SER A 59 18.38 -24.50 -2.10
N THR A 60 17.95 -23.49 -1.34
CA THR A 60 18.27 -23.35 0.08
C THR A 60 17.16 -22.64 0.83
N TYR A 61 16.99 -22.98 2.11
CA TYR A 61 15.99 -22.35 2.98
C TYR A 61 16.46 -22.31 4.43
N SER A 62 15.72 -21.57 5.25
CA SER A 62 15.88 -21.52 6.70
C SER A 62 14.54 -21.78 7.37
N ILE A 63 14.55 -22.31 8.59
CA ILE A 63 13.36 -22.70 9.32
C ILE A 63 13.34 -21.97 10.65
N THR A 64 12.23 -21.31 10.97
CA THR A 64 11.97 -20.73 12.29
C THR A 64 11.01 -21.63 13.04
N CYS A 65 11.33 -21.96 14.29
CA CYS A 65 10.48 -22.77 15.16
C CYS A 65 10.23 -22.06 16.48
N ASP A 66 9.01 -22.16 16.98
CA ASP A 66 8.61 -21.59 18.26
C ASP A 66 7.71 -22.58 19.02
N ILE A 67 7.88 -22.69 20.33
CA ILE A 67 7.00 -23.47 21.20
C ILE A 67 6.29 -22.51 22.14
N TRP A 68 4.96 -22.53 22.11
CA TRP A 68 4.15 -21.80 23.08
C TRP A 68 3.10 -22.71 23.70
N THR A 69 2.60 -22.28 24.87
CA THR A 69 1.49 -22.95 25.56
C THR A 69 0.31 -22.01 25.58
N ASP A 70 -0.87 -22.51 25.20
CA ASP A 70 -2.09 -21.73 25.19
C ASP A 70 -2.72 -21.62 26.59
N VAL A 71 -3.81 -20.85 26.67
CA VAL A 71 -4.56 -20.63 27.93
C VAL A 71 -5.27 -21.89 28.46
N SER A 72 -5.36 -22.94 27.65
CA SER A 72 -5.89 -24.25 28.05
C SER A 72 -4.80 -25.21 28.51
N ASN A 73 -3.56 -24.71 28.68
CA ASN A 73 -2.35 -25.48 28.99
C ASN A 73 -1.97 -26.51 27.92
N GLN A 74 -2.42 -26.32 26.68
CA GLN A 74 -1.97 -27.14 25.54
C GLN A 74 -0.77 -26.47 24.88
N SER A 75 0.30 -27.23 24.69
CA SER A 75 1.50 -26.74 24.04
C SER A 75 1.52 -27.05 22.55
N TYR A 76 2.11 -26.15 21.78
CA TYR A 76 2.21 -26.26 20.33
C TYR A 76 3.62 -25.91 19.85
N LEU A 77 4.07 -26.59 18.81
CA LEU A 77 5.25 -26.29 18.03
C LEU A 77 4.83 -25.68 16.69
N GLY A 78 5.09 -24.39 16.50
CA GLY A 78 4.94 -23.73 15.21
C GLY A 78 6.21 -23.83 14.39
N VAL A 79 6.09 -24.19 13.12
CA VAL A 79 7.23 -24.30 12.19
C VAL A 79 6.94 -23.50 10.93
N THR A 80 7.87 -22.63 10.55
CA THR A 80 7.77 -21.80 9.34
C THR A 80 9.07 -21.87 8.56
N VAL A 81 8.99 -22.04 7.24
CA VAL A 81 10.14 -22.05 6.34
C VAL A 81 10.23 -20.74 5.57
N HIS A 82 11.46 -20.27 5.37
CA HIS A 82 11.80 -19.02 4.69
C HIS A 82 12.77 -19.31 3.56
N PHE A 83 12.46 -18.82 2.37
CA PHE A 83 13.22 -19.09 1.16
C PHE A 83 13.14 -17.93 0.15
N LEU A 84 14.01 -17.96 -0.85
CA LEU A 84 13.99 -17.02 -1.96
C LEU A 84 13.29 -17.65 -3.16
N GLN A 85 12.28 -16.97 -3.68
CA GLN A 85 11.62 -17.35 -4.94
C GLN A 85 12.37 -16.73 -6.14
N HIS A 86 11.92 -17.03 -7.37
CA HIS A 86 12.36 -16.38 -8.60
C HIS A 86 12.49 -14.85 -8.42
N GLU A 87 13.57 -14.26 -8.98
CA GLU A 87 13.93 -12.84 -8.85
C GLU A 87 14.37 -12.38 -7.44
N LEU A 88 14.81 -13.29 -6.57
CA LEU A 88 15.33 -12.99 -5.22
C LEU A 88 14.28 -12.35 -4.29
N VAL A 89 13.01 -12.72 -4.46
CA VAL A 89 11.92 -12.29 -3.57
C VAL A 89 11.88 -13.17 -2.33
N LEU A 90 12.07 -12.57 -1.16
CA LEU A 90 11.95 -13.27 0.13
C LEU A 90 10.51 -13.70 0.36
N THR A 91 10.32 -15.00 0.58
CA THR A 91 9.02 -15.64 0.79
C THR A 91 9.10 -16.51 2.04
N ASN A 92 8.03 -16.51 2.83
CA ASN A 92 7.88 -17.41 3.97
C ASN A 92 6.59 -18.23 3.83
N SER A 93 6.55 -19.38 4.48
CA SER A 93 5.38 -20.27 4.49
C SER A 93 5.35 -21.06 5.79
N THR A 94 4.24 -20.96 6.52
CA THR A 94 4.03 -21.73 7.75
C THR A 94 3.74 -23.18 7.38
N ILE A 95 4.63 -24.09 7.82
CA ILE A 95 4.50 -25.53 7.61
C ILE A 95 3.32 -26.05 8.43
N GLY A 96 3.23 -25.63 9.69
CA GLY A 96 2.11 -25.99 10.54
C GLY A 96 2.32 -25.58 12.00
N VAL A 97 1.26 -25.83 12.76
CA VAL A 97 1.22 -25.72 14.21
C VAL A 97 0.87 -27.11 14.74
N PHE A 98 1.81 -27.75 15.42
CA PHE A 98 1.71 -29.14 15.85
C PHE A 98 1.53 -29.21 17.36
N SER A 99 0.49 -29.88 17.84
CA SER A 99 0.27 -30.07 19.28
C SER A 99 1.33 -30.98 19.87
N LEU A 100 1.90 -30.59 21.01
CA LEU A 100 2.84 -31.39 21.78
C LEU A 100 2.09 -32.09 22.92
N THR A 101 2.24 -33.41 23.03
CA THR A 101 1.49 -34.24 23.99
C THR A 101 2.35 -34.81 25.11
N GLU A 102 3.67 -34.65 25.01
CA GLU A 102 4.63 -35.17 25.97
C GLU A 102 5.42 -34.04 26.63
N ASN A 103 6.20 -34.40 27.65
CA ASN A 103 7.19 -33.48 28.21
C ASN A 103 8.12 -33.02 27.10
N HIS A 104 8.34 -31.70 27.00
CA HIS A 104 9.16 -31.05 25.97
C HIS A 104 10.66 -31.32 26.15
N THR A 105 11.06 -32.59 26.25
CA THR A 105 12.45 -33.02 26.27
C THR A 105 13.09 -32.74 24.92
N ALA A 106 14.42 -32.55 24.90
CA ALA A 106 15.15 -32.33 23.66
C ALA A 106 14.94 -33.47 22.65
N ASP A 107 14.89 -34.72 23.14
CA ASP A 107 14.67 -35.89 22.28
C ASP A 107 13.28 -35.89 21.65
N TYR A 108 12.23 -35.59 22.41
CA TYR A 108 10.88 -35.51 21.87
C TYR A 108 10.72 -34.40 20.82
N ILE A 109 11.28 -33.21 21.09
CA ILE A 109 11.26 -32.09 20.14
C ILE A 109 12.03 -32.46 18.86
N LYS A 110 13.18 -33.14 18.99
CA LYS A 110 13.99 -33.62 17.87
C LYS A 110 13.21 -34.61 17.00
N GLU A 111 12.58 -35.61 17.61
CA GLU A 111 11.73 -36.58 16.89
C GLU A 111 10.56 -35.89 16.18
N MET A 112 9.91 -34.93 16.84
CA MET A 112 8.86 -34.12 16.19
C MET A 112 9.41 -33.36 14.99
N MET A 113 10.52 -32.64 15.14
CA MET A 113 11.12 -31.89 14.03
C MET A 113 11.50 -32.81 12.85
N LEU A 114 12.09 -33.97 13.11
CA LEU A 114 12.41 -34.97 12.09
C LEU A 114 11.15 -35.49 11.39
N SER A 115 10.09 -35.80 12.15
CA SER A 115 8.82 -36.25 11.58
C SER A 115 8.15 -35.18 10.72
N ILE A 116 8.21 -33.90 11.11
CA ILE A 116 7.69 -32.78 10.30
C ILE A 116 8.48 -32.65 9.01
N MET A 117 9.81 -32.74 9.07
CA MET A 117 10.64 -32.68 7.87
C MET A 117 10.33 -33.82 6.91
N GLN A 118 10.19 -35.04 7.42
CA GLN A 118 9.79 -36.18 6.62
C GLN A 118 8.39 -36.00 6.02
N LEU A 119 7.44 -35.49 6.82
CA LEU A 119 6.06 -35.25 6.42
C LEU A 119 5.94 -34.24 5.26
N PHE A 120 6.86 -33.29 5.19
CA PHE A 120 6.92 -32.24 4.17
C PHE A 120 8.03 -32.45 3.14
N GLU A 121 8.69 -33.62 3.14
CA GLU A 121 9.80 -33.95 2.23
C GLU A 121 10.90 -32.86 2.21
N ILE A 122 11.17 -32.29 3.38
CA ILE A 122 12.16 -31.23 3.57
C ILE A 122 13.54 -31.88 3.61
N ASP A 123 14.35 -31.57 2.62
CA ASP A 123 15.76 -31.91 2.59
C ASP A 123 16.56 -31.10 3.64
N VAL A 124 16.92 -31.78 4.71
CA VAL A 124 17.75 -31.24 5.80
C VAL A 124 19.06 -30.67 5.30
N SER A 125 19.64 -31.19 4.21
CA SER A 125 20.91 -30.73 3.67
C SER A 125 20.81 -29.32 3.08
N SER A 126 19.69 -29.01 2.42
CA SER A 126 19.33 -27.70 1.86
C SER A 126 18.91 -26.68 2.93
N CYS A 127 18.61 -27.12 4.16
CA CYS A 127 18.34 -26.23 5.29
C CYS A 127 19.63 -25.61 5.83
N THR A 128 19.75 -24.30 5.71
CA THR A 128 20.93 -23.52 6.12
C THR A 128 20.90 -23.15 7.60
N ALA A 129 19.72 -22.87 8.16
CA ALA A 129 19.57 -22.41 9.53
C ALA A 129 18.25 -22.85 10.17
N PHE A 130 18.28 -23.10 11.47
CA PHE A 130 17.15 -23.29 12.38
C PHE A 130 17.15 -22.17 13.41
N VAL A 131 16.18 -21.27 13.33
CA VAL A 131 16.03 -20.15 14.26
C VAL A 131 15.03 -20.53 15.35
N THR A 132 15.43 -20.46 16.61
CA THR A 132 14.59 -20.85 17.78
C THR A 132 14.71 -19.85 18.92
N ASP A 133 13.80 -19.88 19.89
CA ASP A 133 13.80 -19.03 21.09
C ASP A 133 15.01 -19.25 22.04
N SER A 134 15.89 -20.20 21.73
CA SER A 134 17.05 -20.58 22.54
C SER A 134 16.72 -21.26 23.86
N ALA A 135 15.49 -21.77 24.04
CA ALA A 135 15.17 -22.64 25.15
C ALA A 135 16.10 -23.87 25.13
N ALA A 136 16.64 -24.27 26.30
CA ALA A 136 17.69 -25.28 26.38
C ALA A 136 17.34 -26.59 25.65
N ASN A 137 16.08 -27.04 25.75
CA ASN A 137 15.61 -28.24 25.06
C ASN A 137 15.47 -28.04 23.54
N MET A 138 15.06 -26.85 23.08
CA MET A 138 15.01 -26.51 21.65
C MET A 138 16.42 -26.47 21.05
N VAL A 139 17.35 -25.79 21.72
CA VAL A 139 18.76 -25.73 21.31
C VAL A 139 19.29 -27.14 21.19
N LYS A 140 19.16 -27.95 22.25
CA LYS A 140 19.66 -29.32 22.27
C LYS A 140 19.01 -30.20 21.19
N ALA A 141 17.70 -30.08 20.97
CA ALA A 141 17.00 -30.82 19.93
C ALA A 141 17.55 -30.52 18.54
N ILE A 142 17.79 -29.24 18.24
CA ILE A 142 18.32 -28.82 16.94
C ILE A 142 19.80 -29.18 16.80
N THR A 143 20.60 -29.01 17.84
CA THR A 143 22.04 -29.34 17.80
C THR A 143 22.25 -30.83 17.62
N ASP A 144 21.49 -31.66 18.34
CA ASP A 144 21.62 -33.12 18.32
C ASP A 144 21.00 -33.71 17.04
N GLY A 145 19.93 -33.10 16.51
CA GLY A 145 19.24 -33.57 15.29
C GLY A 145 19.85 -33.06 13.97
N PHE A 146 20.32 -31.82 13.94
CA PHE A 146 20.68 -31.12 12.69
C PHE A 146 22.07 -30.50 12.69
N GLY A 147 22.77 -30.56 13.82
CA GLY A 147 24.13 -30.06 13.98
C GLY A 147 24.20 -28.64 14.52
N PHE A 148 25.19 -28.40 15.39
CA PHE A 148 25.39 -27.12 16.08
C PHE A 148 25.51 -25.92 15.13
N ALA A 149 26.18 -26.08 13.99
CA ALA A 149 26.41 -25.00 13.04
C ALA A 149 25.13 -24.48 12.35
N LYS A 150 24.03 -25.24 12.37
CA LYS A 150 22.75 -24.84 11.78
C LYS A 150 21.83 -24.16 12.77
N HIS A 151 22.10 -24.20 14.07
CA HIS A 151 21.28 -23.52 15.06
C HIS A 151 21.59 -22.01 15.08
N LEU A 152 20.54 -21.20 15.13
CA LEU A 152 20.62 -19.77 15.33
C LEU A 152 19.65 -19.34 16.45
N PRO A 153 20.09 -18.56 17.45
CA PRO A 153 19.19 -18.02 18.45
C PRO A 153 18.32 -16.89 17.86
N CYS A 154 17.06 -16.83 18.27
CA CYS A 154 16.17 -15.73 17.95
C CYS A 154 16.60 -14.47 18.69
N ILE A 155 17.25 -13.55 17.97
CA ILE A 155 17.79 -12.31 18.54
C ILE A 155 16.68 -11.44 19.14
N ALA A 156 15.49 -11.39 18.52
CA ALA A 156 14.34 -10.66 19.04
C ALA A 156 13.88 -11.22 20.41
N HIS A 157 13.87 -12.54 20.56
CA HIS A 157 13.57 -13.19 21.84
C HIS A 157 14.65 -12.86 22.88
N SER A 158 15.93 -12.99 22.53
CA SER A 158 17.05 -12.64 23.42
C SER A 158 16.98 -11.20 23.93
N LEU A 159 16.62 -10.24 23.07
CA LEU A 159 16.40 -8.84 23.47
C LEU A 159 15.15 -8.67 24.33
N SER A 160 14.09 -9.44 24.07
CA SER A 160 12.83 -9.34 24.81
C SER A 160 12.96 -9.71 26.29
N HIS A 161 13.87 -10.62 26.63
CA HIS A 161 14.13 -11.02 28.02
C HIS A 161 15.16 -10.15 28.74
N LEU A 162 16.06 -9.53 27.97
CA LEU A 162 17.14 -8.70 28.49
C LEU A 162 16.65 -7.56 29.39
N VAL A 163 15.62 -6.83 28.95
CA VAL A 163 15.11 -5.65 29.66
C VAL A 163 14.44 -6.03 30.99
N PRO A 164 13.46 -6.97 31.03
CA PRO A 164 12.89 -7.44 32.28
C PRO A 164 13.92 -7.96 33.28
N ASP A 165 14.91 -8.73 32.82
CA ASP A 165 15.92 -9.33 33.70
C ASP A 165 16.80 -8.25 34.34
N ALA A 166 17.23 -7.23 33.58
CA ALA A 166 17.99 -6.11 34.11
C ALA A 166 17.19 -5.22 35.08
N MET A 167 15.89 -5.01 34.83
CA MET A 167 15.03 -4.16 35.65
C MET A 167 14.66 -4.81 36.99
N LYS A 168 14.46 -6.14 37.03
CA LYS A 168 14.16 -6.89 38.27
C LYS A 168 15.25 -6.75 39.33
N LEU A 169 16.49 -6.50 38.93
CA LEU A 169 17.63 -6.29 39.83
C LEU A 169 17.58 -4.94 40.57
N ILE A 170 16.64 -4.06 40.21
CA ILE A 170 16.51 -2.71 40.77
C ILE A 170 15.09 -2.54 41.34
N PRO A 171 14.86 -2.91 42.62
CA PRO A 171 13.53 -2.86 43.23
C PRO A 171 12.84 -1.49 43.11
N ARG A 172 13.60 -0.41 43.31
CA ARG A 172 13.10 0.98 43.21
C ARG A 172 12.48 1.29 41.85
N ILE A 173 13.08 0.84 40.74
CA ILE A 173 12.52 1.00 39.39
C ILE A 173 11.20 0.24 39.25
N THR A 174 11.13 -0.98 39.80
CA THR A 174 9.92 -1.81 39.76
C THR A 174 8.76 -1.17 40.52
N GLU A 175 9.04 -0.59 41.69
CA GLU A 175 8.06 0.16 42.49
C GLU A 175 7.55 1.41 41.76
N ILE A 176 8.44 2.19 41.15
CA ILE A 176 8.08 3.38 40.37
C ILE A 176 7.17 3.01 39.18
N ILE A 177 7.50 1.93 38.47
CA ILE A 177 6.68 1.47 37.34
C ILE A 177 5.32 0.96 37.79
N ALA A 178 5.25 0.27 38.93
CA ALA A 178 3.98 -0.18 39.51
C ALA A 178 3.10 1.02 39.89
N LEU A 179 3.68 2.06 40.51
CA LEU A 179 2.98 3.31 40.79
C LEU A 179 2.51 4.00 39.51
N LEU A 180 3.38 4.14 38.51
CA LEU A 180 3.02 4.71 37.21
C LEU A 180 1.86 3.95 36.56
N LYS A 181 1.90 2.61 36.58
CA LYS A 181 0.83 1.77 36.06
C LYS A 181 -0.48 2.00 36.79
N SER A 182 -0.45 2.24 38.11
CA SER A 182 -1.65 2.57 38.89
C SER A 182 -2.25 3.92 38.47
N ILE A 183 -1.43 4.95 38.26
CA ILE A 183 -1.84 6.28 37.78
C ILE A 183 -2.50 6.16 36.40
N VAL A 184 -1.83 5.50 35.46
CA VAL A 184 -2.33 5.29 34.09
C VAL A 184 -3.64 4.50 34.10
N THR A 185 -3.74 3.47 34.94
CA THR A 185 -4.95 2.65 35.06
C THR A 185 -6.14 3.45 35.59
N LEU A 186 -5.92 4.27 36.62
CA LEU A 186 -6.96 5.16 37.16
C LEU A 186 -7.48 6.10 36.08
N ILE A 187 -6.58 6.82 35.38
CA ILE A 187 -6.97 7.82 34.39
C ILE A 187 -7.70 7.17 33.20
N LYS A 188 -7.31 5.95 32.79
CA LYS A 188 -7.99 5.23 31.71
C LYS A 188 -9.36 4.69 32.11
N ARG A 189 -9.57 4.34 33.39
CA ARG A 189 -10.84 3.76 33.87
C ARG A 189 -11.86 4.83 34.29
N SER A 190 -11.38 5.97 34.80
CA SER A 190 -12.23 7.08 35.21
C SER A 190 -12.56 7.97 34.02
N VAL A 191 -13.85 8.03 33.66
CA VAL A 191 -14.35 8.94 32.62
C VAL A 191 -14.02 10.39 32.99
N VAL A 192 -14.21 10.76 34.26
CA VAL A 192 -13.90 12.10 34.78
C VAL A 192 -12.42 12.45 34.58
N ALA A 193 -11.52 11.54 34.94
CA ALA A 193 -10.07 11.78 34.80
C ALA A 193 -9.64 11.85 33.32
N SER A 194 -10.21 10.99 32.47
CA SER A 194 -9.94 10.99 31.03
C SER A 194 -10.46 12.26 30.37
N ASP A 195 -11.64 12.74 30.75
CA ASP A 195 -12.24 13.96 30.22
C ASP A 195 -11.50 15.20 30.73
N GLU A 196 -11.04 15.20 31.97
CA GLU A 196 -10.21 16.30 32.50
C GLU A 196 -8.85 16.35 31.79
N LEU A 197 -8.20 15.20 31.57
CA LEU A 197 -6.98 15.11 30.78
C LEU A 197 -7.21 15.64 29.35
N LYS A 198 -8.36 15.33 28.75
CA LYS A 198 -8.75 15.84 27.45
C LYS A 198 -8.93 17.36 27.49
N ARG A 199 -9.67 17.87 28.48
CA ARG A 199 -9.97 19.29 28.68
C ARG A 199 -8.71 20.13 28.85
N LEU A 200 -7.77 19.69 29.68
CA LEU A 200 -6.50 20.39 29.91
C LEU A 200 -5.63 20.42 28.65
N GLN A 201 -5.56 19.31 27.91
CA GLN A 201 -4.86 19.28 26.63
C GLN A 201 -5.52 20.18 25.58
N THR A 202 -6.85 20.26 25.55
CA THR A 202 -7.58 21.18 24.67
C THR A 202 -7.35 22.64 25.05
N ARG A 203 -7.27 22.97 26.35
CA ARG A 203 -6.90 24.30 26.84
C ARG A 203 -5.51 24.72 26.35
N ASP A 204 -4.57 23.79 26.31
CA ASP A 204 -3.22 24.01 25.78
C ASP A 204 -3.15 23.95 24.24
N GLY A 205 -4.30 24.01 23.55
CA GLY A 205 -4.39 24.12 22.09
C GLY A 205 -4.34 22.79 21.32
N LYS A 206 -4.43 21.63 21.99
CA LYS A 206 -4.50 20.33 21.31
C LYS A 206 -5.90 20.08 20.75
N THR A 207 -5.97 19.62 19.49
CA THR A 207 -7.21 19.23 18.82
C THR A 207 -7.57 17.77 19.10
N ASP A 208 -8.81 17.35 18.86
CA ASP A 208 -9.24 15.95 19.05
C ASP A 208 -8.33 14.90 18.37
N SER A 209 -7.69 15.27 17.25
CA SER A 209 -6.74 14.43 16.52
C SER A 209 -5.31 14.41 17.09
N THR A 210 -4.95 15.35 17.98
CA THR A 210 -3.61 15.45 18.59
C THR A 210 -3.62 15.22 20.11
N ILE A 211 -4.80 15.10 20.72
CA ILE A 211 -4.96 14.70 22.11
C ILE A 211 -4.36 13.31 22.30
N LEU A 212 -3.40 13.23 23.21
CA LEU A 212 -2.76 11.97 23.56
C LEU A 212 -3.53 11.33 24.71
N LYS A 213 -3.77 10.02 24.58
CA LYS A 213 -4.26 9.16 25.66
C LYS A 213 -3.10 8.37 26.25
N PHE A 214 -3.16 7.99 27.52
CA PHE A 214 -2.15 7.10 28.10
C PHE A 214 -2.18 5.73 27.41
N LYS A 215 -0.98 5.17 27.20
CA LYS A 215 -0.79 3.78 26.78
C LYS A 215 -0.69 2.92 28.03
N GLN A 216 -1.37 1.78 28.06
CA GLN A 216 -1.36 0.89 29.21
C GLN A 216 -0.34 -0.22 28.98
N ASP A 217 0.40 -0.54 30.03
CA ASP A 217 1.30 -1.68 30.04
C ASP A 217 0.51 -3.01 29.97
N VAL A 218 0.92 -3.87 29.04
CA VAL A 218 0.39 -5.23 28.85
C VAL A 218 1.52 -6.19 29.21
N PRO A 219 1.39 -7.01 30.27
CA PRO A 219 2.49 -7.81 30.83
C PRO A 219 3.20 -8.76 29.86
N THR A 220 2.64 -9.00 28.67
CA THR A 220 3.14 -9.96 27.68
C THR A 220 4.44 -9.53 26.99
N ARG A 221 4.80 -8.23 26.92
CA ARG A 221 6.03 -7.74 26.26
C ARG A 221 6.56 -6.45 26.92
N TRP A 222 7.86 -6.35 27.17
CA TRP A 222 8.47 -5.18 27.83
C TRP A 222 8.29 -3.86 27.07
N ASN A 223 8.13 -3.90 25.74
CA ASN A 223 7.90 -2.70 24.91
C ASN A 223 6.67 -1.90 25.37
N SER A 224 5.62 -2.55 25.90
CA SER A 224 4.46 -1.82 26.41
C SER A 224 4.77 -0.99 27.65
N THR A 225 5.69 -1.48 28.49
CA THR A 225 6.19 -0.73 29.65
C THR A 225 6.96 0.50 29.17
N TYR A 226 7.86 0.34 28.20
CA TYR A 226 8.58 1.47 27.57
C TYR A 226 7.61 2.52 26.99
N TYR A 227 6.64 2.10 26.18
CA TYR A 227 5.68 3.03 25.59
C TYR A 227 4.76 3.70 26.62
N MET A 228 4.46 3.03 27.74
CA MET A 228 3.72 3.61 28.86
C MET A 228 4.52 4.74 29.51
N ILE A 229 5.81 4.50 29.79
CA ILE A 229 6.71 5.50 30.38
C ILE A 229 6.90 6.68 29.44
N GLU A 230 7.25 6.43 28.17
CA GLU A 230 7.42 7.49 27.16
C GLU A 230 6.16 8.35 27.03
N ARG A 231 4.98 7.72 26.96
CA ARG A 231 3.70 8.44 26.90
C ARG A 231 3.42 9.21 28.19
N PHE A 232 3.82 8.68 29.33
CA PHE A 232 3.66 9.38 30.60
C PHE A 232 4.50 10.64 30.66
N LEU A 233 5.77 10.56 30.27
CA LEU A 233 6.67 11.72 30.25
C LEU A 233 6.15 12.84 29.31
N GLN A 234 5.49 12.49 28.20
CA GLN A 234 4.82 13.46 27.30
C GLN A 234 3.59 14.14 27.92
N LEU A 235 3.00 13.55 28.97
CA LEU A 235 1.76 14.00 29.59
C LEU A 235 1.94 14.44 31.06
N LYS A 236 3.16 14.37 31.60
CA LYS A 236 3.45 14.56 33.03
C LYS A 236 2.91 15.88 33.58
N ASP A 237 2.95 16.94 32.78
CA ASP A 237 2.49 18.29 33.18
C ASP A 237 0.97 18.36 33.44
N TYR A 238 0.20 17.44 32.86
CA TYR A 238 -1.25 17.36 33.06
C TYR A 238 -1.63 16.46 34.25
N VAL A 239 -0.77 15.48 34.58
CA VAL A 239 -1.11 14.39 35.51
C VAL A 239 -1.53 14.92 36.87
N TYR A 240 -0.79 15.88 37.42
CA TYR A 240 -1.09 16.44 38.74
C TYR A 240 -2.51 17.05 38.79
N LEU A 241 -2.85 17.89 37.81
CA LEU A 241 -4.17 18.53 37.73
C LEU A 241 -5.29 17.51 37.53
N VAL A 242 -5.06 16.46 36.75
CA VAL A 242 -6.03 15.38 36.55
C VAL A 242 -6.26 14.60 37.86
N LEU A 243 -5.18 14.28 38.59
CA LEU A 243 -5.29 13.51 39.84
C LEU A 243 -6.05 14.27 40.93
N LEU A 244 -6.00 15.62 40.96
CA LEU A 244 -6.80 16.44 41.88
C LEU A 244 -8.32 16.24 41.71
N THR A 245 -8.77 15.81 40.53
CA THR A 245 -10.20 15.53 40.29
C THR A 245 -10.64 14.15 40.77
N CYS A 246 -9.71 13.34 41.31
CA CYS A 246 -9.95 11.94 41.67
C CYS A 246 -9.71 11.72 43.18
N PRO A 247 -10.75 11.44 43.99
CA PRO A 247 -10.61 11.23 45.43
C PRO A 247 -9.75 10.01 45.81
N THR A 248 -9.73 8.99 44.95
CA THR A 248 -8.96 7.74 45.14
C THR A 248 -7.63 7.74 44.39
N ALA A 249 -7.08 8.93 44.07
CA ALA A 249 -5.84 9.04 43.33
C ALA A 249 -4.65 8.46 44.12
N PRO A 250 -3.79 7.64 43.49
CA PRO A 250 -2.50 7.28 44.09
C PRO A 250 -1.60 8.53 44.16
N ARG A 251 -0.55 8.47 44.99
CA ARG A 251 0.42 9.57 45.09
C ARG A 251 1.01 9.92 43.72
N THR A 252 1.34 11.19 43.52
CA THR A 252 2.07 11.62 42.32
C THR A 252 3.53 11.16 42.38
N LEU A 253 4.15 11.03 41.20
CA LEU A 253 5.59 10.78 41.11
C LEU A 253 6.37 12.03 41.54
N SER A 254 7.46 11.83 42.28
CA SER A 254 8.39 12.91 42.65
C SER A 254 9.24 13.34 41.44
N ARG A 255 9.94 14.48 41.55
CA ARG A 255 10.85 14.93 40.50
C ARG A 255 11.97 13.91 40.25
N GLU A 256 12.55 13.38 41.31
CA GLU A 256 13.58 12.33 41.21
C GLU A 256 13.04 11.06 40.52
N GLU A 257 11.81 10.64 40.82
CA GLU A 257 11.20 9.49 40.16
C GLU A 257 10.92 9.74 38.67
N ILE A 258 10.60 10.99 38.29
CA ILE A 258 10.46 11.39 36.89
C ILE A 258 11.82 11.37 36.19
N ASP A 259 12.89 11.84 36.84
CA ASP A 259 14.25 11.80 36.28
C ASP A 259 14.71 10.35 36.06
N ILE A 260 14.36 9.43 36.98
CA ILE A 260 14.60 7.98 36.79
C ILE A 260 13.84 7.45 35.57
N LEU A 261 12.59 7.87 35.34
CA LEU A 261 11.81 7.47 34.17
C LEU A 261 12.41 8.01 32.86
N GLU A 262 12.96 9.23 32.87
CA GLU A 262 13.65 9.82 31.72
C GLU A 262 14.92 9.04 31.36
N ASP A 263 15.73 8.68 32.37
CA ASP A 263 16.90 7.81 32.20
C ASP A 263 16.50 6.44 31.62
N ILE A 264 15.43 5.81 32.13
CA ILE A 264 14.92 4.53 31.61
C ILE A 264 14.59 4.64 30.12
N VAL A 265 13.87 5.68 29.70
CA VAL A 265 13.50 5.86 28.28
C VAL A 265 14.74 6.06 27.42
N GLN A 266 15.73 6.83 27.89
CA GLN A 266 16.97 7.04 27.16
C GLN A 266 17.77 5.74 26.96
N ILE A 267 17.81 4.88 27.98
CA ILE A 267 18.55 3.59 27.97
C ILE A 267 17.82 2.54 27.13
N LEU A 268 16.49 2.46 27.25
CA LEU A 268 15.69 1.42 26.58
C LEU A 268 15.35 1.76 25.12
N GLY A 269 15.36 3.04 24.73
CA GLY A 269 15.06 3.49 23.37
C GLY A 269 15.88 2.79 22.27
N PRO A 270 17.22 2.67 22.40
CA PRO A 270 18.04 1.91 21.45
C PRO A 270 17.63 0.42 21.33
N ILE A 271 17.24 -0.21 22.44
CA ILE A 271 16.83 -1.62 22.46
C ILE A 271 15.47 -1.79 21.76
N GLU A 272 14.55 -0.85 21.97
CA GLU A 272 13.23 -0.86 21.34
C GLU A 272 13.36 -0.73 19.82
N PHE A 273 14.21 0.21 19.37
CA PHE A 273 14.52 0.40 17.96
C PHE A 273 15.06 -0.88 17.32
N VAL A 274 16.08 -1.51 17.92
CA VAL A 274 16.66 -2.74 17.38
C VAL A 274 15.64 -3.87 17.37
N THR A 275 14.87 -4.03 18.44
CA THR A 275 13.83 -5.07 18.52
C THR A 275 12.80 -4.93 17.40
N ASN A 276 12.40 -3.71 17.07
CA ASN A 276 11.47 -3.43 15.96
C ASN A 276 12.09 -3.72 14.58
N GLU A 277 13.35 -3.32 14.36
CA GLU A 277 14.05 -3.56 13.07
C GLU A 277 14.34 -5.06 12.82
N ILE A 278 14.68 -5.86 13.83
CA ILE A 278 14.96 -7.28 13.63
C ILE A 278 13.70 -8.16 13.59
N SER A 279 12.55 -7.62 13.99
CA SER A 279 11.26 -8.31 13.96
C SER A 279 10.54 -8.20 12.59
N GLY A 280 11.17 -7.55 11.60
CA GLY A 280 10.63 -7.45 10.25
C GLY A 280 10.65 -8.78 9.48
N ASP A 281 9.63 -9.01 8.66
CA ASP A 281 9.42 -10.24 7.87
C ASP A 281 9.53 -10.03 6.35
N SER A 282 9.64 -8.78 5.90
CA SER A 282 9.60 -8.37 4.48
C SER A 282 10.97 -8.01 3.90
N TYR A 283 12.04 -8.14 4.68
CA TYR A 283 13.41 -7.87 4.26
C TYR A 283 14.42 -8.78 4.98
N PRO A 284 15.62 -8.99 4.40
CA PRO A 284 16.66 -9.77 5.07
C PRO A 284 17.11 -9.10 6.36
N THR A 285 16.95 -9.79 7.50
CA THR A 285 17.33 -9.29 8.83
C THR A 285 18.68 -9.82 9.30
N SER A 286 19.13 -10.98 8.81
CA SER A 286 20.37 -11.62 9.29
C SER A 286 21.61 -10.75 9.13
N SER A 287 21.73 -10.03 8.01
CA SER A 287 22.87 -9.15 7.74
C SER A 287 22.90 -7.91 8.63
N LEU A 288 21.74 -7.52 9.19
CA LEU A 288 21.58 -6.35 10.06
C LEU A 288 22.04 -6.63 11.49
N VAL A 289 21.97 -7.89 11.96
CA VAL A 289 22.11 -8.27 13.38
C VAL A 289 23.40 -7.74 14.00
N ILE A 290 24.56 -8.06 13.41
CA ILE A 290 25.86 -7.62 13.96
C ILE A 290 25.94 -6.07 14.00
N PRO A 291 25.67 -5.34 12.90
CA PRO A 291 25.63 -3.87 12.92
C PRO A 291 24.72 -3.28 13.98
N VAL A 292 23.46 -3.74 14.07
CA VAL A 292 22.47 -3.11 14.96
C VAL A 292 22.76 -3.38 16.43
N ILE A 293 23.26 -4.58 16.77
CA ILE A 293 23.63 -4.91 18.16
C ILE A 293 24.82 -4.05 18.62
N HIS A 294 25.86 -3.89 17.80
CA HIS A 294 27.00 -3.03 18.18
C HIS A 294 26.65 -1.54 18.21
N CYS A 295 25.81 -1.07 17.27
CA CYS A 295 25.31 0.30 17.31
C CYS A 295 24.45 0.56 18.56
N MET A 296 23.60 -0.39 18.95
CA MET A 296 22.80 -0.32 20.17
C MET A 296 23.68 -0.30 21.41
N GLU A 297 24.65 -1.21 21.52
CA GLU A 297 25.59 -1.26 22.64
C GLU A 297 26.38 0.05 22.77
N SER A 298 26.91 0.56 21.64
CA SER A 298 27.61 1.85 21.61
C SER A 298 26.71 3.00 22.02
N LYS A 299 25.45 3.03 21.57
CA LYS A 299 24.51 4.09 21.94
C LYS A 299 24.21 4.08 23.44
N ILE A 300 23.98 2.90 24.02
CA ILE A 300 23.73 2.73 25.46
C ILE A 300 24.98 3.09 26.28
N LYS A 301 26.18 2.67 25.85
CA LYS A 301 27.45 3.05 26.49
C LYS A 301 27.64 4.57 26.57
N ASN A 302 27.21 5.29 25.52
CA ASN A 302 27.31 6.74 25.42
C ASN A 302 26.14 7.51 26.08
N CYS A 303 25.12 6.82 26.60
CA CYS A 303 24.08 7.47 27.42
C CYS A 303 24.68 7.96 28.74
N ILE A 304 24.25 9.13 29.22
CA ILE A 304 24.70 9.70 30.50
C ILE A 304 23.45 9.83 31.39
N PRO A 305 23.12 8.80 32.20
CA PRO A 305 21.98 8.87 33.10
C PRO A 305 22.21 9.89 34.22
N LEU A 306 21.16 10.60 34.59
CA LEU A 306 21.17 11.64 35.64
C LEU A 306 21.10 11.04 37.05
N THR A 307 20.51 9.85 37.18
CA THR A 307 20.18 9.22 38.45
C THR A 307 21.08 8.02 38.76
N VAL A 308 21.16 7.64 40.03
CA VAL A 308 21.93 6.46 40.48
C VAL A 308 21.30 5.19 39.91
N GLU A 309 19.97 5.11 39.92
CA GLU A 309 19.19 4.00 39.37
C GLU A 309 19.37 3.88 37.85
N GLY A 310 19.40 5.01 37.13
CA GLY A 310 19.69 5.04 35.70
C GLY A 310 21.08 4.50 35.39
N ASN A 311 22.09 4.86 36.17
CA ASN A 311 23.45 4.33 36.03
C ASN A 311 23.55 2.83 36.35
N LEU A 312 22.85 2.38 37.40
CA LEU A 312 22.75 0.95 37.73
C LEU A 312 22.05 0.17 36.61
N LEU A 313 20.93 0.69 36.09
CA LEU A 313 20.20 0.07 34.98
C LEU A 313 21.07 -0.02 33.73
N LYS A 314 21.76 1.07 33.36
CA LYS A 314 22.71 1.08 32.24
C LYS A 314 23.77 0.00 32.39
N THR A 315 24.34 -0.14 33.59
CA THR A 315 25.38 -1.13 33.88
C THR A 315 24.85 -2.56 33.77
N ASN A 316 23.68 -2.83 34.35
CA ASN A 316 23.02 -4.14 34.27
C ASN A 316 22.67 -4.51 32.83
N ILE A 317 22.09 -3.57 32.06
CA ILE A 317 21.76 -3.76 30.65
C ILE A 317 23.03 -4.07 29.82
N LEU A 318 24.12 -3.32 30.01
CA LEU A 318 25.36 -3.57 29.29
C LEU A 318 25.98 -4.93 29.65
N SER A 319 25.89 -5.35 30.91
CA SER A 319 26.34 -6.68 31.35
C SER A 319 25.52 -7.79 30.67
N GLU A 320 24.19 -7.66 30.65
CA GLU A 320 23.30 -8.62 29.98
C GLU A 320 23.53 -8.66 28.45
N ILE A 321 23.74 -7.50 27.81
CA ILE A 321 24.09 -7.42 26.39
C ILE A 321 25.38 -8.20 26.13
N HIS A 322 26.42 -7.95 26.93
CA HIS A 322 27.70 -8.61 26.77
C HIS A 322 27.57 -10.12 26.98
N GLN A 323 26.88 -10.57 28.04
CA GLN A 323 26.70 -11.99 28.33
C GLN A 323 25.96 -12.74 27.22
N ARG A 324 24.90 -12.14 26.65
CA ARG A 324 24.04 -12.77 25.64
C ARG A 324 24.61 -12.70 24.22
N PHE A 325 25.36 -11.65 23.90
CA PHE A 325 25.82 -11.38 22.53
C PHE A 325 27.35 -11.43 22.34
N LYS A 326 28.14 -11.83 23.35
CA LYS A 326 29.61 -11.97 23.23
C LYS A 326 30.06 -12.80 22.01
N ASP A 327 29.28 -13.83 21.66
CA ASP A 327 29.61 -14.78 20.60
C ASP A 327 28.83 -14.49 19.29
N ILE A 328 28.17 -13.32 19.17
CA ILE A 328 27.31 -13.00 18.03
C ILE A 328 28.07 -13.07 16.68
N GLU A 329 29.34 -12.67 16.66
CA GLU A 329 30.19 -12.71 15.46
C GLU A 329 30.69 -14.13 15.14
N SER A 330 30.63 -15.05 16.11
CA SER A 330 31.06 -16.43 15.90
C SER A 330 30.04 -17.24 15.11
N TYR A 331 28.78 -16.81 15.08
CA TYR A 331 27.74 -17.42 14.25
C TYR A 331 28.05 -17.17 12.78
N GLN A 332 28.52 -18.22 12.11
CA GLN A 332 29.01 -18.17 10.74
C GLN A 332 27.99 -17.58 9.76
N ILE A 333 26.70 -17.90 9.92
CA ILE A 333 25.62 -17.41 9.06
C ILE A 333 25.46 -15.88 9.19
N LEU A 334 25.48 -15.36 10.42
CA LEU A 334 25.41 -13.92 10.67
C LEU A 334 26.64 -13.22 10.10
N ALA A 335 27.84 -13.74 10.39
CA ALA A 335 29.09 -13.17 9.91
C ALA A 335 29.17 -13.13 8.37
N ILE A 336 28.81 -14.22 7.70
CA ILE A 336 28.77 -14.29 6.22
C ILE A 336 27.74 -13.31 5.68
N SER A 337 26.52 -13.30 6.22
CA SER A 337 25.46 -12.43 5.71
C SER A 337 25.77 -10.94 5.87
N THR A 338 26.39 -10.53 6.99
CA THR A 338 26.86 -9.16 7.19
C THR A 338 28.03 -8.81 6.24
N LEU A 339 28.95 -9.74 5.98
CA LEU A 339 30.07 -9.52 5.06
C LEU A 339 29.63 -9.36 3.60
N LEU A 340 28.64 -10.14 3.17
CA LEU A 340 28.07 -10.10 1.82
C LEU A 340 27.17 -8.87 1.61
N ASP A 341 26.73 -8.21 2.69
CA ASP A 341 25.96 -6.98 2.60
C ASP A 341 26.89 -5.80 2.24
N PRO A 342 26.71 -5.17 1.06
CA PRO A 342 27.60 -4.12 0.58
C PRO A 342 27.59 -2.88 1.47
N ARG A 343 26.58 -2.70 2.32
CA ARG A 343 26.45 -1.58 3.26
C ARG A 343 27.39 -1.71 4.47
N TYR A 344 27.67 -2.93 4.92
CA TYR A 344 28.42 -3.17 6.16
C TYR A 344 29.80 -3.76 5.89
N LYS A 345 29.89 -4.83 5.08
CA LYS A 345 31.13 -5.57 4.84
C LYS A 345 31.83 -5.89 6.17
N ARG A 346 33.00 -5.29 6.42
CA ARG A 346 33.82 -5.50 7.63
C ARG A 346 33.61 -4.44 8.72
N LEU A 347 32.81 -3.40 8.46
CA LEU A 347 32.78 -2.16 9.25
C LEU A 347 32.42 -2.36 10.72
N HIS A 348 31.45 -3.23 11.00
CA HIS A 348 30.89 -3.41 12.35
C HIS A 348 31.42 -4.65 13.08
N PHE A 349 32.47 -5.31 12.58
CA PHE A 349 33.08 -6.43 13.29
C PHE A 349 34.09 -5.92 14.32
N GLN A 350 34.02 -6.45 15.53
CA GLN A 350 34.97 -6.27 16.62
C GLN A 350 36.05 -7.36 16.62
N SER A 351 35.77 -8.57 16.11
CA SER A 351 36.71 -9.70 16.04
C SER A 351 37.29 -9.90 14.64
N PRO A 352 38.58 -9.58 14.42
CA PRO A 352 39.25 -9.87 13.14
C PRO A 352 39.26 -11.36 12.80
N ARG A 353 39.26 -12.24 13.82
CA ARG A 353 39.24 -13.69 13.65
C ARG A 353 37.91 -14.17 13.08
N ALA A 354 36.79 -13.61 13.53
CA ALA A 354 35.47 -13.93 13.00
C ALA A 354 35.36 -13.59 11.51
N VAL A 355 35.86 -12.40 11.12
CA VAL A 355 35.93 -11.97 9.71
C VAL A 355 36.77 -12.92 8.87
N SER A 356 37.96 -13.31 9.36
CA SER A 356 38.85 -14.23 8.65
C SER A 356 38.20 -15.60 8.42
N ASN A 357 37.57 -16.16 9.47
CA ASN A 357 36.87 -17.44 9.38
C ASN A 357 35.72 -17.40 8.36
N ALA A 358 34.90 -16.35 8.39
CA ALA A 358 33.78 -16.20 7.46
C ALA A 358 34.25 -16.03 6.01
N LEU A 359 35.32 -15.25 5.77
CA LEU A 359 35.93 -15.11 4.44
C LEU A 359 36.51 -16.42 3.92
N SER A 360 37.17 -17.19 4.78
CA SER A 360 37.70 -18.52 4.43
C SER A 360 36.57 -19.45 3.97
N HIS A 361 35.43 -19.42 4.67
CA HIS A 361 34.26 -20.21 4.30
C HIS A 361 33.66 -19.79 2.95
N ILE A 362 33.49 -18.48 2.73
CA ILE A 362 33.02 -17.95 1.43
C ILE A 362 33.95 -18.39 0.30
N ASN A 363 35.27 -18.29 0.50
CA ASN A 363 36.25 -18.71 -0.50
C ASN A 363 36.18 -20.21 -0.79
N ASN A 364 35.94 -21.05 0.21
CA ASN A 364 35.77 -22.49 0.01
C ASN A 364 34.49 -22.80 -0.77
N GLN A 365 33.38 -22.10 -0.48
CA GLN A 365 32.13 -22.22 -1.25
C GLN A 365 32.31 -21.78 -2.71
N LEU A 366 33.01 -20.67 -2.96
CA LEU A 366 33.31 -20.21 -4.32
C LEU A 366 34.15 -21.21 -5.10
N LYS A 367 35.14 -21.85 -4.46
CA LYS A 367 35.95 -22.92 -5.06
C LYS A 367 35.10 -24.13 -5.46
N SER A 368 34.14 -24.54 -4.63
CA SER A 368 33.22 -25.64 -5.00
C SER A 368 32.29 -25.28 -6.16
N ILE A 369 31.85 -24.02 -6.27
CA ILE A 369 31.00 -23.56 -7.39
C ILE A 369 31.77 -23.56 -8.72
N SER A 370 33.05 -23.16 -8.71
CA SER A 370 33.91 -23.21 -9.92
C SER A 370 34.16 -24.64 -10.45
N ILE A 371 34.00 -25.67 -9.60
CA ILE A 371 34.14 -27.07 -10.01
C ILE A 371 32.82 -27.59 -10.64
N ASN A 372 31.66 -27.24 -10.09
CA ASN A 372 30.36 -27.66 -10.63
C ASN A 372 29.99 -26.96 -11.95
N ASN A 373 30.40 -25.71 -12.15
CA ASN A 373 30.17 -24.98 -13.41
C ASN A 373 30.86 -25.60 -14.65
N LYS A 374 31.81 -26.55 -14.47
CA LYS A 374 32.38 -27.34 -15.58
C LYS A 374 31.49 -28.51 -16.02
N ILE A 375 30.51 -28.91 -15.20
CA ILE A 375 29.64 -30.07 -15.42
C ILE A 375 28.25 -29.64 -15.93
N ASP A 376 27.75 -28.48 -15.50
CA ASP A 376 26.37 -28.03 -15.78
C ASP A 376 26.14 -27.38 -17.16
N HIS A 377 27.21 -27.07 -17.92
CA HIS A 377 27.11 -26.43 -19.24
C HIS A 377 26.49 -27.33 -20.34
N VAL A 378 26.11 -28.58 -20.03
CA VAL A 378 25.53 -29.55 -20.98
C VAL A 378 23.99 -29.66 -20.86
N VAL A 379 23.35 -29.16 -19.79
CA VAL A 379 21.94 -29.51 -19.49
C VAL A 379 20.94 -28.34 -19.59
N GLU A 380 21.38 -27.08 -19.66
CA GLU A 380 20.50 -25.89 -19.67
C GLU A 380 19.82 -25.55 -21.02
N SER A 381 19.39 -26.55 -21.79
CA SER A 381 18.64 -26.33 -23.05
C SER A 381 17.18 -26.81 -23.04
N GLN A 382 16.61 -27.17 -21.88
CA GLN A 382 15.18 -27.45 -21.76
C GLN A 382 14.65 -27.04 -20.38
N VAL A 383 13.77 -26.02 -20.36
CA VAL A 383 12.55 -25.87 -19.54
C VAL A 383 12.24 -24.37 -19.41
N LYS A 384 11.27 -23.91 -20.20
CA LYS A 384 10.58 -22.63 -20.04
C LYS A 384 9.11 -22.89 -19.68
N SER A 385 8.64 -22.07 -18.74
CA SER A 385 7.25 -21.81 -18.36
C SER A 385 6.59 -22.79 -17.37
N SER A 386 6.32 -22.28 -16.16
CA SER A 386 5.25 -22.77 -15.29
C SER A 386 4.19 -21.67 -15.16
N LYS A 387 3.08 -21.85 -15.88
CA LYS A 387 1.81 -21.19 -15.60
C LYS A 387 1.21 -21.88 -14.37
N THR A 388 0.72 -21.11 -13.41
CA THR A 388 -0.14 -21.65 -12.33
C THR A 388 -1.36 -22.32 -12.96
N ASN A 389 -1.49 -23.63 -12.74
CA ASN A 389 -2.54 -24.46 -13.32
C ASN A 389 -3.93 -24.07 -12.79
N LYS A 390 -4.81 -23.67 -13.70
CA LYS A 390 -6.22 -23.30 -13.47
C LYS A 390 -7.14 -24.47 -13.14
N HIS A 391 -6.64 -25.70 -13.16
CA HIS A 391 -7.46 -26.90 -13.01
C HIS A 391 -7.87 -27.23 -11.56
N ASP A 392 -7.16 -26.71 -10.56
CA ASP A 392 -7.41 -27.09 -9.15
C ASP A 392 -8.53 -26.32 -8.44
N ALA A 393 -9.12 -25.32 -9.10
CA ALA A 393 -10.24 -24.55 -8.54
C ALA A 393 -11.63 -25.15 -8.84
N GLN A 394 -11.74 -26.00 -9.87
CA GLN A 394 -13.01 -26.57 -10.33
C GLN A 394 -13.41 -27.90 -9.67
N SER A 395 -12.50 -28.57 -8.95
CA SER A 395 -12.77 -29.89 -8.36
C SER A 395 -13.38 -29.85 -6.96
N ILE A 396 -13.34 -28.71 -6.26
CA ILE A 396 -13.69 -28.62 -4.81
C ILE A 396 -14.85 -27.66 -4.54
N LEU A 397 -14.95 -26.58 -5.31
CA LEU A 397 -16.12 -25.72 -5.35
C LEU A 397 -16.89 -26.08 -6.62
N HIS A 398 -18.20 -26.27 -6.54
CA HIS A 398 -19.06 -26.35 -7.73
C HIS A 398 -19.14 -24.97 -8.40
N LEU A 399 -18.00 -24.50 -8.89
CA LEU A 399 -17.90 -23.29 -9.68
C LEU A 399 -18.35 -23.61 -11.10
N PRO A 400 -19.06 -22.70 -11.75
CA PRO A 400 -19.37 -22.84 -13.16
C PRO A 400 -18.07 -23.06 -13.96
N HIS A 401 -18.14 -23.97 -14.93
CA HIS A 401 -17.01 -24.24 -15.84
C HIS A 401 -16.51 -22.94 -16.48
N GLU A 402 -15.23 -22.87 -16.88
CA GLU A 402 -14.64 -21.65 -17.46
C GLU A 402 -15.41 -21.17 -18.70
N SER A 403 -16.01 -22.10 -19.46
CA SER A 403 -16.91 -21.74 -20.57
C SER A 403 -18.17 -21.07 -20.05
N SER A 404 -18.81 -21.57 -18.99
CA SER A 404 -19.98 -20.96 -18.37
C SER A 404 -19.67 -19.57 -17.81
N ILE A 405 -18.51 -19.38 -17.17
CA ILE A 405 -18.05 -18.06 -16.72
C ILE A 405 -17.80 -17.13 -17.91
N ARG A 406 -17.08 -17.60 -18.94
CA ARG A 406 -16.86 -16.80 -20.18
C ARG A 406 -18.16 -16.43 -20.86
N ASN A 407 -19.15 -17.33 -20.85
CA ASN A 407 -20.48 -17.14 -21.43
C ASN A 407 -21.31 -16.17 -20.60
N TRP A 408 -21.24 -16.25 -19.27
CA TRP A 408 -21.92 -15.31 -18.40
C TRP A 408 -21.35 -13.90 -18.58
N ILE A 409 -20.01 -13.79 -18.57
CA ILE A 409 -19.28 -12.57 -18.91
C ILE A 409 -19.60 -12.13 -20.35
N SER A 410 -19.93 -13.02 -21.29
CA SER A 410 -20.26 -12.67 -22.68
C SER A 410 -21.48 -11.76 -22.80
N SER A 411 -22.46 -11.91 -21.90
CA SER A 411 -23.72 -11.16 -21.89
C SER A 411 -23.58 -9.66 -21.58
N ILE A 412 -22.51 -9.25 -20.89
CA ILE A 412 -22.25 -7.83 -20.61
C ILE A 412 -21.58 -7.22 -21.83
N LYS A 413 -22.20 -6.23 -22.46
CA LYS A 413 -21.55 -5.48 -23.55
C LYS A 413 -20.81 -4.29 -22.93
N ALA A 414 -19.49 -4.42 -22.79
CA ALA A 414 -18.60 -3.31 -22.46
C ALA A 414 -18.07 -2.76 -23.78
N GLU A 415 -18.89 -2.00 -24.50
CA GLU A 415 -18.46 -1.34 -25.73
C GLU A 415 -17.81 0.02 -25.41
N PRO A 416 -16.90 0.52 -26.27
CA PRO A 416 -16.40 1.88 -26.15
C PRO A 416 -17.53 2.90 -26.12
N GLY A 417 -17.37 3.95 -25.33
CA GLY A 417 -18.42 4.90 -24.98
C GLY A 417 -18.49 5.20 -23.49
N PHE A 418 -19.48 6.02 -23.12
CA PHE A 418 -19.86 6.20 -21.72
C PHE A 418 -20.68 5.01 -21.23
N LEU A 419 -20.30 4.48 -20.06
CA LEU A 419 -20.88 3.29 -19.45
C LEU A 419 -22.09 3.68 -18.61
N ILE A 420 -23.24 3.86 -19.26
CA ILE A 420 -24.48 4.34 -18.62
C ILE A 420 -24.88 3.51 -17.39
N ASP A 421 -24.67 2.20 -17.42
CA ASP A 421 -24.94 1.32 -16.28
C ASP A 421 -24.11 1.68 -15.05
N VAL A 422 -22.86 2.12 -15.24
CA VAL A 422 -21.99 2.54 -14.12
C VAL A 422 -22.54 3.80 -13.47
N PHE A 423 -23.00 4.77 -14.27
CA PHE A 423 -23.63 5.98 -13.73
C PHE A 423 -24.89 5.66 -12.92
N LYS A 424 -25.74 4.76 -13.43
CA LYS A 424 -26.96 4.29 -12.73
C LYS A 424 -26.65 3.56 -11.43
N GLU A 425 -25.57 2.80 -11.36
CA GLU A 425 -25.19 2.12 -10.12
C GLU A 425 -24.57 3.08 -9.10
N ILE A 426 -23.78 4.07 -9.55
CA ILE A 426 -23.23 5.11 -8.66
C ILE A 426 -24.35 5.99 -8.09
N SER A 427 -25.43 6.24 -8.84
CA SER A 427 -26.55 7.04 -8.34
C SER A 427 -27.23 6.41 -7.12
N LYS A 428 -27.11 5.09 -6.92
CA LYS A 428 -27.61 4.36 -5.74
C LYS A 428 -26.77 4.64 -4.48
N PHE A 429 -25.58 5.23 -4.59
CA PHE A 429 -24.75 5.52 -3.42
C PHE A 429 -25.31 6.68 -2.59
N PRO A 430 -25.02 6.72 -1.27
CA PRO A 430 -25.43 7.84 -0.43
C PRO A 430 -24.97 9.18 -1.00
N GLU A 431 -25.82 10.22 -0.91
CA GLU A 431 -25.58 11.55 -1.48
C GLU A 431 -24.20 12.12 -1.11
N ALA A 432 -23.83 11.99 0.17
CA ALA A 432 -22.53 12.42 0.69
C ALA A 432 -21.31 11.82 -0.05
N LEU A 433 -21.46 10.67 -0.72
CA LEU A 433 -20.40 10.00 -1.47
C LEU A 433 -20.43 10.30 -2.97
N ARG A 434 -21.46 10.99 -3.47
CA ARG A 434 -21.66 11.33 -4.89
C ARG A 434 -21.04 12.68 -5.29
N HIS A 435 -20.32 13.35 -4.37
CA HIS A 435 -19.46 14.49 -4.68
C HIS A 435 -18.13 13.99 -5.24
N CYS A 436 -17.85 14.30 -6.51
CA CYS A 436 -16.78 13.67 -7.28
C CYS A 436 -15.86 14.68 -7.98
N ASN A 437 -14.66 14.19 -8.31
CA ASN A 437 -13.76 14.74 -9.31
C ASN A 437 -13.81 13.85 -10.56
N LEU A 438 -13.92 14.45 -11.74
CA LEU A 438 -13.82 13.75 -13.03
C LEU A 438 -12.36 13.80 -13.50
N VAL A 439 -11.72 12.64 -13.58
CA VAL A 439 -10.35 12.51 -14.08
C VAL A 439 -10.39 11.88 -15.47
N PHE A 440 -9.62 12.40 -16.42
CA PHE A 440 -9.41 11.72 -17.70
C PHE A 440 -7.94 11.74 -18.12
N ASP A 441 -7.54 10.71 -18.86
CA ASP A 441 -6.19 10.57 -19.42
C ASP A 441 -6.18 9.55 -20.55
N SER A 442 -5.16 9.62 -21.41
CA SER A 442 -4.94 8.65 -22.48
C SER A 442 -3.73 7.74 -22.22
N ALA A 443 -3.83 6.50 -22.67
CA ALA A 443 -2.74 5.53 -22.62
C ALA A 443 -2.52 4.91 -23.99
N ILE A 444 -1.24 4.83 -24.41
CA ILE A 444 -0.86 4.30 -25.73
C ILE A 444 -1.19 2.81 -25.82
N TRP A 445 -1.99 2.44 -26.81
CA TRP A 445 -2.28 1.06 -27.23
C TRP A 445 -2.44 1.00 -28.75
N LYS A 446 -1.40 0.53 -29.43
CA LYS A 446 -1.36 0.42 -30.90
C LYS A 446 -1.43 -1.03 -31.30
N GLN A 447 -2.61 -1.49 -31.75
CA GLN A 447 -2.75 -2.79 -32.40
C GLN A 447 -4.11 -2.94 -33.10
N VAL A 448 -4.11 -3.15 -34.41
CA VAL A 448 -5.29 -3.59 -35.17
C VAL A 448 -5.33 -5.12 -35.19
N LEU A 449 -6.48 -5.69 -34.87
CA LEU A 449 -6.70 -7.13 -34.80
C LEU A 449 -8.01 -7.50 -35.51
N TRP A 450 -8.08 -8.70 -36.08
CA TRP A 450 -9.35 -9.25 -36.56
C TRP A 450 -10.06 -9.98 -35.41
N ASP A 451 -11.25 -9.53 -35.03
CA ASP A 451 -12.10 -10.27 -34.09
C ASP A 451 -13.01 -11.22 -34.86
N ALA A 452 -12.64 -12.51 -34.86
CA ALA A 452 -13.39 -13.57 -35.50
C ALA A 452 -14.82 -13.73 -34.96
N THR A 453 -15.09 -13.29 -33.73
CA THR A 453 -16.41 -13.41 -33.07
C THR A 453 -17.38 -12.35 -33.59
N SER A 454 -16.92 -11.10 -33.71
CA SER A 454 -17.73 -9.99 -34.24
C SER A 454 -17.62 -9.82 -35.75
N LYS A 455 -16.71 -10.56 -36.41
CA LYS A 455 -16.36 -10.46 -37.84
C LYS A 455 -15.99 -9.04 -38.26
N LYS A 456 -15.24 -8.34 -37.41
CA LYS A 456 -14.81 -6.94 -37.63
C LYS A 456 -13.34 -6.77 -37.27
N CYS A 457 -12.66 -5.84 -37.96
CA CYS A 457 -11.39 -5.30 -37.50
C CYS A 457 -11.63 -4.45 -36.24
N VAL A 458 -10.89 -4.74 -35.17
CA VAL A 458 -10.89 -4.01 -33.90
C VAL A 458 -9.54 -3.32 -33.73
N GLY A 459 -9.54 -2.15 -33.08
CA GLY A 459 -8.37 -1.29 -32.96
C GLY A 459 -8.31 -0.12 -33.94
N LEU A 460 -9.43 0.17 -34.58
CA LEU A 460 -9.72 1.45 -35.20
C LEU A 460 -10.28 2.43 -34.17
N CYS A 461 -10.32 3.72 -34.51
CA CYS A 461 -10.96 4.75 -33.68
C CYS A 461 -12.43 4.39 -33.41
N ASP A 462 -12.83 4.43 -32.14
CA ASP A 462 -14.20 4.15 -31.67
C ASP A 462 -14.57 5.12 -30.54
N TYR A 463 -15.46 6.06 -30.89
CA TYR A 463 -15.99 7.08 -30.00
C TYR A 463 -17.32 6.67 -29.34
N GLY A 464 -17.77 5.43 -29.52
CA GLY A 464 -19.04 4.92 -29.01
C GLY A 464 -20.29 5.42 -29.77
N ASN A 465 -21.43 4.79 -29.49
CA ASN A 465 -22.78 5.15 -29.98
C ASN A 465 -22.95 5.37 -31.50
N GLY A 466 -22.06 4.83 -32.35
CA GLY A 466 -22.18 4.97 -33.80
C GLY A 466 -22.03 6.40 -34.32
N ILE A 467 -21.37 7.27 -33.56
CA ILE A 467 -21.13 8.68 -33.95
C ILE A 467 -20.09 8.69 -35.07
N SER A 468 -20.53 8.80 -36.32
CA SER A 468 -19.69 8.92 -37.53
C SER A 468 -18.87 10.21 -37.53
N ILE A 469 -17.77 10.25 -36.78
CA ILE A 469 -16.76 11.30 -36.92
C ILE A 469 -15.89 10.95 -38.13
N GLU A 470 -15.55 11.95 -38.94
CA GLU A 470 -14.51 11.80 -39.97
C GLU A 470 -13.28 11.10 -39.34
N HIS A 471 -12.74 10.08 -40.01
CA HIS A 471 -11.58 9.27 -39.57
C HIS A 471 -11.80 8.05 -38.64
N MET A 472 -13.00 7.45 -38.58
CA MET A 472 -13.16 6.13 -37.93
C MET A 472 -12.29 5.01 -38.52
N GLU A 473 -11.87 5.13 -39.79
CA GLU A 473 -11.01 4.15 -40.45
C GLU A 473 -9.55 4.23 -39.99
N ASN A 474 -9.19 5.25 -39.21
CA ASN A 474 -7.83 5.38 -38.69
C ASN A 474 -7.58 4.40 -37.55
N GLU A 475 -6.36 3.85 -37.52
CA GLU A 475 -5.91 3.03 -36.40
C GLU A 475 -5.90 3.85 -35.10
N ALA A 476 -6.50 3.30 -34.04
CA ALA A 476 -6.42 3.89 -32.72
C ALA A 476 -4.99 3.78 -32.20
N THR A 477 -4.48 4.88 -31.65
CA THR A 477 -3.13 4.91 -31.07
C THR A 477 -3.16 4.93 -29.55
N GLU A 478 -4.28 5.34 -28.97
CA GLU A 478 -4.46 5.53 -27.55
C GLU A 478 -5.88 5.11 -27.14
N VAL A 479 -6.06 4.68 -25.90
CA VAL A 479 -7.35 4.78 -25.24
C VAL A 479 -7.45 6.13 -24.57
N LEU A 480 -8.63 6.72 -24.53
CA LEU A 480 -8.99 7.80 -23.62
C LEU A 480 -9.95 7.23 -22.56
N VAL A 481 -9.65 7.38 -21.27
CA VAL A 481 -10.49 6.86 -20.18
C VAL A 481 -10.95 8.01 -19.29
N PHE A 482 -12.25 8.02 -18.96
CA PHE A 482 -12.85 8.91 -17.97
C PHE A 482 -13.16 8.13 -16.69
N MET A 483 -12.85 8.71 -15.54
CA MET A 483 -13.03 8.12 -14.22
C MET A 483 -13.62 9.13 -13.24
N LEU A 484 -14.63 8.72 -12.49
CA LEU A 484 -15.12 9.48 -11.34
C LEU A 484 -14.39 9.02 -10.07
N VAL A 485 -13.91 9.98 -9.30
CA VAL A 485 -13.24 9.77 -8.01
C VAL A 485 -14.05 10.47 -6.93
N SER A 486 -14.54 9.73 -5.93
CA SER A 486 -15.27 10.33 -4.81
C SER A 486 -14.35 11.21 -3.97
N LEU A 487 -14.83 12.41 -3.61
CA LEU A 487 -14.09 13.34 -2.75
C LEU A 487 -14.16 12.94 -1.28
N ARG A 488 -15.27 12.33 -0.85
CA ARG A 488 -15.47 11.81 0.52
C ARG A 488 -15.25 10.30 0.62
N GLY A 489 -15.74 9.54 -0.36
CA GLY A 489 -15.70 8.09 -0.36
C GLY A 489 -14.33 7.50 -0.70
N THR A 490 -14.20 6.19 -0.54
CA THR A 490 -13.01 5.43 -0.95
C THR A 490 -13.11 4.92 -2.39
N TRP A 491 -14.29 5.07 -3.03
CA TRP A 491 -14.56 4.53 -4.36
C TRP A 491 -14.04 5.44 -5.48
N LYS A 492 -13.68 4.79 -6.59
CA LYS A 492 -13.33 5.42 -7.87
C LYS A 492 -13.66 4.44 -8.99
N TRP A 493 -14.28 4.91 -10.07
CA TRP A 493 -14.81 4.05 -11.12
C TRP A 493 -14.58 4.65 -12.52
N PRO A 494 -14.05 3.87 -13.49
CA PRO A 494 -14.05 4.29 -14.88
C PRO A 494 -15.50 4.34 -15.37
N VAL A 495 -15.89 5.49 -15.92
CA VAL A 495 -17.26 5.76 -16.39
C VAL A 495 -17.38 5.85 -17.90
N GLY A 496 -16.25 5.88 -18.61
CA GLY A 496 -16.25 5.82 -20.07
C GLY A 496 -14.85 5.57 -20.60
N TYR A 497 -14.78 4.97 -21.78
CA TYR A 497 -13.51 4.81 -22.49
C TYR A 497 -13.71 4.82 -24.00
N PHE A 498 -12.72 5.32 -24.73
CA PHE A 498 -12.78 5.55 -26.18
C PHE A 498 -11.46 5.14 -26.81
N PHE A 499 -11.50 4.54 -28.00
CA PHE A 499 -10.28 4.28 -28.77
C PHE A 499 -10.08 5.45 -29.73
N VAL A 500 -8.95 6.14 -29.60
CA VAL A 500 -8.74 7.42 -30.28
C VAL A 500 -7.38 7.45 -30.97
N ASN A 501 -7.27 8.31 -31.97
CA ASN A 501 -6.00 8.65 -32.58
C ASN A 501 -5.81 10.16 -32.53
N LYS A 502 -4.96 10.62 -31.59
CA LYS A 502 -4.65 12.05 -31.40
C LYS A 502 -5.91 12.94 -31.40
N ILE A 503 -6.74 12.77 -30.38
CA ILE A 503 -8.01 13.49 -30.24
C ILE A 503 -7.82 15.02 -30.33
N THR A 504 -8.73 15.70 -31.03
CA THR A 504 -8.72 17.17 -31.08
C THR A 504 -9.31 17.75 -29.81
N SER A 505 -8.90 18.97 -29.45
CA SER A 505 -9.40 19.62 -28.23
C SER A 505 -10.91 19.86 -28.25
N ALA A 506 -11.49 20.08 -29.43
CA ALA A 506 -12.94 20.26 -29.63
C ALA A 506 -13.72 18.98 -29.34
N ILE A 507 -13.32 17.84 -29.91
CA ILE A 507 -13.98 16.54 -29.65
C ILE A 507 -13.83 16.18 -28.16
N GLN A 508 -12.64 16.38 -27.59
CA GLN A 508 -12.40 16.12 -26.18
C GLN A 508 -13.27 17.01 -25.26
N ALA A 509 -13.51 18.28 -25.64
CA ALA A 509 -14.41 19.17 -24.90
C ALA A 509 -15.85 18.66 -24.91
N GLU A 510 -16.35 18.16 -26.04
CA GLU A 510 -17.69 17.56 -26.12
C GLU A 510 -17.80 16.26 -25.31
N LEU A 511 -16.75 15.44 -25.27
CA LEU A 511 -16.72 14.26 -24.38
C LEU A 511 -16.75 14.67 -22.91
N VAL A 512 -15.98 15.68 -22.50
CA VAL A 512 -16.02 16.21 -21.12
C VAL A 512 -17.41 16.74 -20.79
N LYS A 513 -18.04 17.54 -21.67
CA LYS A 513 -19.42 18.03 -21.48
C LYS A 513 -20.40 16.87 -21.31
N THR A 514 -20.30 15.85 -22.16
CA THR A 514 -21.16 14.66 -22.11
C THR A 514 -21.00 13.91 -20.79
N ALA A 515 -19.77 13.70 -20.32
CA ALA A 515 -19.49 13.07 -19.03
C ALA A 515 -20.13 13.85 -17.86
N LEU A 516 -20.05 15.18 -17.90
CA LEU A 516 -20.66 16.07 -16.90
C LEU A 516 -22.19 15.99 -16.92
N ILE A 517 -22.81 16.04 -18.11
CA ILE A 517 -24.27 15.91 -18.28
C ILE A 517 -24.75 14.56 -17.73
N LEU A 518 -24.10 13.45 -18.10
CA LEU A 518 -24.48 12.11 -17.64
C LEU A 518 -24.31 11.94 -16.13
N SER A 519 -23.27 12.54 -15.55
CA SER A 519 -23.06 12.58 -14.10
C SER A 519 -24.21 13.31 -13.42
N HIS A 520 -24.55 14.51 -13.90
CA HIS A 520 -25.61 15.33 -13.33
C HIS A 520 -26.99 14.66 -13.43
N GLN A 521 -27.33 14.06 -14.57
CA GLN A 521 -28.56 13.28 -14.76
C GLN A 521 -28.66 12.08 -13.82
N SER A 522 -27.53 11.60 -13.32
CA SER A 522 -27.44 10.48 -12.37
C SER A 522 -27.27 10.94 -10.93
N ASP A 523 -27.55 12.22 -10.63
CA ASP A 523 -27.46 12.81 -9.29
C ASP A 523 -26.05 12.72 -8.67
N ILE A 524 -25.04 12.87 -9.54
CA ILE A 524 -23.63 12.91 -9.17
C ILE A 524 -23.10 14.31 -9.39
N ARG A 525 -22.66 14.96 -8.31
CA ARG A 525 -22.10 16.31 -8.36
C ARG A 525 -20.60 16.28 -8.66
N VAL A 526 -20.22 16.71 -9.86
CA VAL A 526 -18.81 16.84 -10.27
C VAL A 526 -18.31 18.26 -9.96
N TRP A 527 -17.35 18.38 -9.05
CA TRP A 527 -16.76 19.66 -8.63
C TRP A 527 -15.64 20.12 -9.54
N SER A 528 -14.92 19.16 -10.15
CA SER A 528 -13.74 19.47 -10.93
C SER A 528 -13.47 18.47 -12.03
N VAL A 529 -12.69 18.93 -13.01
CA VAL A 529 -12.07 18.10 -14.04
C VAL A 529 -10.56 18.13 -13.86
N THR A 530 -9.95 16.94 -13.80
CA THR A 530 -8.51 16.73 -13.66
C THR A 530 -7.97 16.03 -14.90
N CYS A 531 -6.88 16.54 -15.45
CA CYS A 531 -6.15 15.89 -16.53
C CYS A 531 -4.68 16.31 -16.50
N ASP A 532 -3.87 15.69 -17.36
CA ASP A 532 -2.50 16.13 -17.55
C ASP A 532 -2.47 17.51 -18.22
N GLY A 533 -1.28 18.08 -18.38
CA GLY A 533 -1.15 19.35 -19.09
C GLY A 533 -0.48 19.20 -20.45
N ALA A 534 -0.89 18.19 -21.22
CA ALA A 534 -0.72 18.21 -22.65
C ALA A 534 -1.39 19.46 -23.24
N HIS A 535 -0.84 19.97 -24.35
CA HIS A 535 -1.36 21.17 -25.01
C HIS A 535 -2.84 21.01 -25.40
N VAL A 536 -3.23 19.83 -25.88
CA VAL A 536 -4.61 19.50 -26.27
C VAL A 536 -5.57 19.69 -25.08
N ASN A 537 -5.23 19.13 -23.92
CA ASN A 537 -6.04 19.24 -22.70
C ASN A 537 -6.20 20.70 -22.23
N TYR A 538 -5.14 21.50 -22.37
CA TYR A 538 -5.18 22.94 -22.10
C TYR A 538 -6.14 23.68 -23.05
N SER A 539 -6.04 23.40 -24.35
CA SER A 539 -6.96 23.95 -25.34
C SER A 539 -8.40 23.50 -25.08
N THR A 540 -8.62 22.27 -24.62
CA THR A 540 -9.95 21.78 -24.22
C THR A 540 -10.53 22.58 -23.06
N MET A 541 -9.76 22.82 -22.00
CA MET A 541 -10.23 23.63 -20.87
C MET A 541 -10.52 25.09 -21.28
N HIS A 542 -9.76 25.62 -22.25
CA HIS A 542 -10.04 26.94 -22.81
C HIS A 542 -11.38 26.97 -23.56
N LEU A 543 -11.64 25.98 -24.41
CA LEU A 543 -12.92 25.83 -25.12
C LEU A 543 -14.12 25.65 -24.18
N LEU A 544 -13.90 25.04 -23.00
CA LEU A 544 -14.92 24.92 -21.97
C LEU A 544 -15.20 26.25 -21.25
N GLY A 545 -14.27 27.21 -21.28
CA GLY A 545 -14.46 28.56 -20.73
C GLY A 545 -13.42 29.01 -19.70
N CYS A 546 -12.35 28.24 -19.47
CA CYS A 546 -11.22 28.64 -18.64
C CYS A 546 -10.30 29.62 -19.38
N ASN A 547 -9.66 30.53 -18.65
CA ASN A 547 -8.57 31.38 -19.15
C ASN A 547 -7.35 31.24 -18.25
N LEU A 548 -6.36 30.47 -18.73
CA LEU A 548 -5.16 30.13 -17.98
C LEU A 548 -3.93 30.94 -18.40
N TYR A 549 -3.99 31.65 -19.53
CA TYR A 549 -2.87 32.40 -20.09
C TYR A 549 -2.85 33.82 -19.55
N THR A 550 -2.60 33.97 -18.25
CA THR A 550 -2.59 35.26 -17.56
C THR A 550 -1.21 35.63 -17.05
N THR A 551 -0.97 36.92 -16.87
CA THR A 551 0.30 37.46 -16.32
C THR A 551 0.27 37.63 -14.81
N ASN A 552 -0.91 37.54 -14.19
CA ASN A 552 -1.10 37.52 -12.75
C ASN A 552 -2.09 36.42 -12.31
N TYR A 553 -2.03 36.09 -11.02
CA TYR A 553 -2.82 35.02 -10.40
C TYR A 553 -4.32 35.38 -10.26
N TYR A 554 -4.65 36.65 -10.04
CA TYR A 554 -6.02 37.08 -9.78
C TYR A 554 -6.91 37.07 -11.03
N GLU A 555 -6.35 37.38 -12.20
CA GLU A 555 -7.04 37.30 -13.50
C GLU A 555 -7.24 35.86 -14.00
N LEU A 556 -6.50 34.90 -13.44
CA LEU A 556 -6.57 33.49 -13.83
C LEU A 556 -7.99 32.95 -13.65
N LYS A 557 -8.63 32.48 -14.72
CA LYS A 557 -9.95 31.85 -14.65
C LYS A 557 -9.81 30.34 -14.82
N SER A 558 -9.83 29.61 -13.72
CA SER A 558 -9.76 28.14 -13.69
C SER A 558 -11.12 27.45 -13.61
N THR A 559 -12.20 28.15 -13.96
CA THR A 559 -13.59 27.66 -13.86
C THR A 559 -14.36 27.85 -15.15
N PHE A 560 -15.36 27.00 -15.34
CA PHE A 560 -16.37 27.10 -16.39
C PHE A 560 -17.75 26.66 -15.88
N LYS A 561 -18.82 27.07 -16.56
CA LYS A 561 -20.19 26.71 -16.19
C LYS A 561 -20.49 25.26 -16.56
N HIS A 562 -21.21 24.55 -15.69
CA HIS A 562 -21.69 23.22 -16.00
C HIS A 562 -22.61 23.25 -17.24
N PRO A 563 -22.50 22.31 -18.20
CA PRO A 563 -23.24 22.36 -19.46
C PRO A 563 -24.77 22.24 -19.32
N SER A 564 -25.27 21.70 -18.20
CA SER A 564 -26.70 21.49 -17.96
C SER A 564 -27.18 21.95 -16.58
N SER A 565 -26.37 22.74 -15.85
CA SER A 565 -26.69 23.23 -14.50
C SER A 565 -26.01 24.58 -14.25
N ASP A 566 -26.44 25.32 -13.24
CA ASP A 566 -25.91 26.68 -12.97
C ASP A 566 -24.61 26.72 -12.12
N TYR A 567 -24.15 25.58 -11.60
CA TYR A 567 -22.93 25.55 -10.80
C TYR A 567 -21.66 25.57 -11.66
N ASP A 568 -20.57 26.04 -11.05
CA ASP A 568 -19.26 26.08 -11.69
C ASP A 568 -18.51 24.75 -11.52
N VAL A 569 -17.78 24.37 -12.56
CA VAL A 569 -16.85 23.24 -12.57
C VAL A 569 -15.43 23.79 -12.65
N HIS A 570 -14.56 23.29 -11.78
CA HIS A 570 -13.19 23.76 -11.64
C HIS A 570 -12.21 22.89 -12.44
N PHE A 571 -11.21 23.50 -13.06
CA PHE A 571 -10.09 22.78 -13.67
C PHE A 571 -8.95 22.61 -12.67
N VAL A 572 -8.53 21.36 -12.41
CA VAL A 572 -7.41 21.05 -11.51
C VAL A 572 -6.31 20.31 -12.29
N PRO A 573 -5.23 21.00 -12.71
CA PRO A 573 -4.08 20.35 -13.34
C PRO A 573 -3.35 19.40 -12.40
N ASP A 574 -2.84 18.28 -12.94
CA ASP A 574 -2.08 17.31 -12.13
C ASP A 574 -0.79 17.89 -11.51
N ALA A 575 -0.69 17.82 -10.19
CA ALA A 575 0.43 18.34 -9.40
C ALA A 575 1.72 17.53 -9.59
N CYS A 576 1.61 16.20 -9.78
CA CYS A 576 2.75 15.31 -9.99
C CYS A 576 3.48 15.60 -11.30
N HIS A 577 2.75 16.00 -12.32
CA HIS A 577 3.33 16.50 -13.56
C HIS A 577 3.93 17.90 -13.40
N ASN A 578 3.31 18.80 -12.62
CA ASN A 578 3.82 20.16 -12.41
C ASN A 578 5.19 20.18 -11.74
N ILE A 579 5.41 19.34 -10.72
CA ILE A 579 6.72 19.24 -10.05
C ILE A 579 7.80 18.69 -10.98
N LYS A 580 7.46 17.78 -11.90
CA LYS A 580 8.38 17.32 -12.96
C LYS A 580 8.78 18.49 -13.86
N LEU A 581 7.83 19.32 -14.29
CA LEU A 581 8.10 20.48 -15.13
C LEU A 581 8.96 21.53 -14.41
N ALA A 582 8.71 21.79 -13.12
CA ALA A 582 9.53 22.71 -12.32
C ALA A 582 10.99 22.22 -12.24
N ARG A 583 11.21 20.94 -11.95
CA ARG A 583 12.55 20.32 -11.92
C ARG A 583 13.23 20.36 -13.29
N ASN A 584 12.51 20.00 -14.35
CA ASN A 584 13.04 20.01 -15.71
C ASN A 584 13.42 21.43 -16.14
N MET A 585 12.60 22.42 -15.80
CA MET A 585 12.87 23.83 -16.12
C MET A 585 14.15 24.31 -15.46
N LEU A 586 14.29 24.14 -14.14
CA LEU A 586 15.49 24.54 -13.42
C LEU A 586 16.73 23.81 -13.96
N GLY A 587 16.59 22.50 -14.22
CA GLY A 587 17.66 21.69 -14.77
C GLY A 587 18.06 22.04 -16.21
N ASP A 588 17.14 22.53 -17.04
CA ASP A 588 17.39 22.93 -18.44
C ASP A 588 17.97 24.35 -18.52
N LEU A 589 17.37 25.32 -17.84
CA LEU A 589 17.80 26.71 -17.86
C LEU A 589 19.05 26.97 -17.02
N LYS A 590 19.36 26.07 -16.07
CA LYS A 590 20.47 26.11 -15.10
C LYS A 590 20.39 27.24 -14.10
N ILE A 591 20.08 28.45 -14.55
CA ILE A 591 19.98 29.66 -13.75
C ILE A 591 18.60 30.27 -13.95
N LEU A 592 17.93 30.60 -12.84
CA LEU A 592 16.75 31.45 -12.81
C LEU A 592 17.05 32.62 -11.87
N LYS A 593 16.26 33.69 -11.96
CA LYS A 593 16.35 34.79 -11.00
C LYS A 593 14.98 35.05 -10.39
N SER A 594 14.98 35.27 -9.08
CA SER A 594 13.89 35.91 -8.36
C SER A 594 14.27 37.39 -8.15
N PRO A 595 13.34 38.27 -7.71
CA PRO A 595 13.66 39.65 -7.38
C PRO A 595 14.75 39.80 -6.30
N THR A 596 14.92 38.80 -5.45
CA THR A 596 15.77 38.85 -4.25
C THR A 596 17.06 38.04 -4.39
N ALA A 597 17.08 36.99 -5.21
CA ALA A 597 18.23 36.09 -5.33
C ALA A 597 18.29 35.29 -6.63
N GLN A 598 19.50 34.82 -6.97
CA GLN A 598 19.74 33.89 -8.07
C GLN A 598 19.45 32.44 -7.64
N ILE A 599 18.86 31.65 -8.54
CA ILE A 599 18.52 30.24 -8.35
C ILE A 599 19.41 29.43 -9.31
N ASN A 600 20.18 28.47 -8.81
CA ASN A 600 21.17 27.75 -9.61
C ASN A 600 21.08 26.23 -9.42
N TRP A 601 20.91 25.52 -10.53
CA TRP A 601 20.91 24.05 -10.56
C TRP A 601 22.25 23.46 -10.09
N ASN A 602 23.36 24.17 -10.25
CA ASN A 602 24.67 23.71 -9.80
C ASN A 602 24.73 23.47 -8.29
N HIS A 603 23.94 24.17 -7.48
CA HIS A 603 23.84 23.90 -6.04
C HIS A 603 23.34 22.46 -5.78
N VAL A 604 22.38 21.97 -6.57
CA VAL A 604 21.89 20.58 -6.49
C VAL A 604 22.96 19.59 -6.96
N ILE A 605 23.72 19.92 -8.00
CA ILE A 605 24.84 19.09 -8.48
C ILE A 605 25.93 18.97 -7.41
N ASN A 606 26.31 20.09 -6.80
CA ASN A 606 27.34 20.13 -5.78
C ASN A 606 26.88 19.39 -4.51
N LEU A 607 25.60 19.52 -4.14
CA LEU A 607 25.03 18.75 -3.04
C LEU A 607 25.07 17.24 -3.28
N TYR A 608 24.84 16.80 -4.52
CA TYR A 608 25.02 15.39 -4.90
C TYR A 608 26.48 14.93 -4.75
N LYS A 609 27.46 15.75 -5.14
CA LYS A 609 28.89 15.41 -5.02
C LYS A 609 29.32 15.18 -3.56
N LEU A 610 28.66 15.81 -2.60
CA LEU A 610 28.86 15.61 -1.16
C LEU A 610 28.19 14.32 -0.62
N GLN A 611 27.74 13.41 -1.48
CA GLN A 611 27.15 12.10 -1.13
C GLN A 611 25.93 12.17 -0.20
N ASN A 612 25.03 13.13 -0.44
CA ASN A 612 23.75 13.21 0.27
C ASN A 612 22.70 12.22 -0.31
N LYS A 613 21.45 12.24 0.18
CA LYS A 613 20.30 11.42 -0.29
C LYS A 613 20.01 11.51 -1.80
N LEU A 614 20.59 12.49 -2.51
CA LEU A 614 20.46 12.62 -3.95
C LEU A 614 21.43 11.65 -4.64
N SER A 615 20.93 10.91 -5.63
CA SER A 615 21.73 10.02 -6.47
C SER A 615 22.03 10.63 -7.84
N SER A 616 22.90 9.98 -8.61
CA SER A 616 23.19 10.38 -10.00
C SER A 616 21.93 10.49 -10.87
N ALA A 617 20.90 9.68 -10.60
CA ALA A 617 19.61 9.72 -11.30
C ALA A 617 18.82 11.02 -11.06
N HIS A 618 19.05 11.72 -9.94
CA HIS A 618 18.42 13.01 -9.63
C HIS A 618 19.04 14.14 -10.44
N VAL A 619 20.37 14.13 -10.56
CA VAL A 619 21.13 15.17 -11.27
C VAL A 619 21.10 14.94 -12.79
N ASN A 620 21.28 13.69 -13.24
CA ASN A 620 21.15 13.27 -14.63
C ASN A 620 19.67 13.03 -14.99
N PHE A 621 18.83 14.03 -14.72
CA PHE A 621 17.37 13.90 -14.80
C PHE A 621 16.87 13.64 -16.21
N ARG A 622 17.66 13.88 -17.27
CA ARG A 622 17.28 13.64 -18.67
C ARG A 622 16.87 12.20 -18.97
N ALA A 623 17.57 11.22 -18.38
CA ALA A 623 17.20 9.81 -18.51
C ALA A 623 15.96 9.43 -17.66
N ASN A 624 15.55 10.30 -16.73
CA ASN A 624 14.50 10.06 -15.76
C ASN A 624 13.46 11.19 -15.71
N ILE A 625 13.20 11.84 -16.86
CA ILE A 625 12.30 13.00 -16.99
C ILE A 625 10.90 12.67 -16.47
N MET A 626 10.45 11.43 -16.67
CA MET A 626 9.11 10.99 -16.28
C MET A 626 8.98 10.58 -14.82
N LYS A 627 10.08 10.37 -14.08
CA LYS A 627 10.04 9.85 -12.70
C LYS A 627 9.70 10.95 -11.69
N VAL A 628 8.42 11.02 -11.30
CA VAL A 628 7.91 11.98 -10.31
C VAL A 628 8.66 11.88 -8.98
N LYS A 629 8.96 10.65 -8.51
CA LYS A 629 9.69 10.42 -7.26
C LYS A 629 11.01 11.18 -7.20
N LEU A 630 11.80 11.14 -8.28
CA LEU A 630 13.08 11.85 -8.33
C LEU A 630 12.90 13.36 -8.35
N ALA A 631 11.89 13.86 -9.07
CA ALA A 631 11.59 15.30 -9.09
C ALA A 631 11.20 15.82 -7.70
N ALA A 632 10.33 15.09 -6.99
CA ALA A 632 9.89 15.42 -5.64
C ALA A 632 11.04 15.34 -4.62
N GLN A 633 11.93 14.35 -4.73
CA GLN A 633 13.10 14.24 -3.86
C GLN A 633 14.10 15.38 -4.11
N THR A 634 14.35 15.72 -5.38
CA THR A 634 15.21 16.87 -5.74
C THR A 634 14.66 18.16 -5.18
N LEU A 635 13.37 18.44 -5.36
CA LEU A 635 12.71 19.67 -4.92
C LEU A 635 11.99 19.47 -3.57
N SER A 636 12.70 18.92 -2.58
CA SER A 636 12.12 18.64 -1.25
C SER A 636 12.63 19.59 -0.17
N SER A 637 11.85 19.75 0.91
CA SER A 637 12.27 20.47 2.12
C SER A 637 13.59 19.94 2.70
N SER A 638 13.86 18.63 2.58
CA SER A 638 15.14 18.06 3.03
C SER A 638 16.33 18.50 2.19
N THR A 639 16.14 18.67 0.88
CA THR A 639 17.18 19.22 -0.01
C THR A 639 17.41 20.69 0.30
N ALA A 640 16.34 21.47 0.51
CA ALA A 640 16.45 22.88 0.89
C ALA A 640 17.17 23.05 2.24
N ALA A 641 16.80 22.26 3.25
CA ALA A 641 17.45 22.32 4.57
C ALA A 641 18.94 21.95 4.51
N ALA A 642 19.32 21.00 3.65
CA ALA A 642 20.73 20.65 3.45
C ALA A 642 21.51 21.79 2.79
N LEU A 643 20.94 22.46 1.78
CA LEU A 643 21.55 23.64 1.15
C LEU A 643 21.68 24.80 2.16
N GLU A 644 20.62 25.06 2.93
CA GLU A 644 20.60 26.11 3.96
C GLU A 644 21.66 25.87 5.05
N PHE A 645 21.82 24.61 5.48
CA PHE A 645 22.87 24.24 6.43
C PHE A 645 24.28 24.46 5.87
N LEU A 646 24.52 24.11 4.60
CA LEU A 646 25.82 24.31 3.94
C LEU A 646 26.13 25.79 3.72
N GLN A 647 25.11 26.60 3.43
CA GLN A 647 25.24 28.05 3.35
C GLN A 647 25.64 28.63 4.71
N PHE A 648 24.95 28.26 5.79
CA PHE A 648 25.25 28.69 7.14
C PHE A 648 26.65 28.26 7.61
N SER A 649 27.10 27.08 7.15
CA SER A 649 28.44 26.55 7.44
C SER A 649 29.53 27.12 6.53
N GLU A 650 29.21 28.13 5.70
CA GLU A 650 30.10 28.84 4.78
C GLU A 650 30.89 27.93 3.81
N VAL A 651 30.33 26.76 3.47
CA VAL A 651 30.99 25.79 2.59
C VAL A 651 31.13 26.35 1.18
N GLU A 652 32.34 26.23 0.62
CA GLU A 652 32.65 26.68 -0.74
C GLU A 652 31.65 26.09 -1.76
N ASN A 653 31.17 26.92 -2.70
CA ASN A 653 30.12 26.63 -3.69
C ASN A 653 28.66 26.61 -3.17
N PHE A 654 28.40 27.01 -1.91
CA PHE A 654 27.04 27.12 -1.35
C PHE A 654 26.71 28.48 -0.73
N GLN A 655 27.64 29.44 -0.72
CA GLN A 655 27.47 30.75 -0.09
C GLN A 655 26.30 31.56 -0.70
N ASP A 656 26.06 31.42 -2.01
CA ASP A 656 25.02 32.12 -2.77
C ASP A 656 23.75 31.26 -3.03
N CYS A 657 23.53 30.18 -2.26
CA CYS A 657 22.43 29.26 -2.53
C CYS A 657 21.05 29.65 -1.97
N ALA A 658 20.93 30.76 -1.23
CA ALA A 658 19.68 31.22 -0.61
C ALA A 658 18.48 31.26 -1.57
N GLY A 659 18.64 31.79 -2.79
CA GLY A 659 17.56 31.81 -3.78
C GLY A 659 17.12 30.40 -4.20
N THR A 660 18.07 29.46 -4.25
CA THR A 660 17.77 28.04 -4.56
C THR A 660 17.04 27.36 -3.41
N VAL A 661 17.40 27.66 -2.17
CA VAL A 661 16.70 27.19 -0.96
C VAL A 661 15.25 27.66 -0.99
N GLU A 662 15.01 28.96 -1.21
CA GLU A 662 13.67 29.54 -1.26
C GLU A 662 12.82 28.89 -2.36
N PHE A 663 13.35 28.80 -3.59
CA PHE A 663 12.66 28.16 -4.71
C PHE A 663 12.26 26.72 -4.39
N ILE A 664 13.16 25.91 -3.82
CA ILE A 664 12.86 24.52 -3.47
C ILE A 664 11.78 24.44 -2.39
N LYS A 665 11.85 25.27 -1.33
CA LYS A 665 10.82 25.31 -0.27
C LYS A 665 9.45 25.69 -0.84
N VAL A 666 9.39 26.70 -1.70
CA VAL A 666 8.15 27.15 -2.36
C VAL A 666 7.52 26.02 -3.16
N ILE A 667 8.29 25.33 -4.01
CA ILE A 667 7.77 24.24 -4.84
C ILE A 667 7.30 23.05 -3.98
N ASP A 668 8.08 22.66 -2.96
CA ASP A 668 7.73 21.56 -2.06
C ASP A 668 6.43 21.86 -1.30
N GLU A 669 6.28 23.06 -0.75
CA GLU A 669 5.07 23.45 0.00
C GLU A 669 3.82 23.55 -0.88
N ILE A 670 3.95 24.05 -2.12
CA ILE A 670 2.85 24.02 -3.10
C ILE A 670 2.48 22.57 -3.44
N PHE A 671 3.47 21.72 -3.72
CA PHE A 671 3.23 20.32 -4.06
C PHE A 671 2.58 19.54 -2.91
N ASP A 672 3.04 19.77 -1.68
CA ASP A 672 2.48 19.17 -0.47
C ASP A 672 1.02 19.59 -0.23
N PHE A 673 0.71 20.88 -0.43
CA PHE A 673 -0.67 21.40 -0.39
C PHE A 673 -1.57 20.69 -1.39
N LEU A 674 -1.09 20.46 -2.61
CA LEU A 674 -1.86 19.81 -3.67
C LEU A 674 -1.88 18.27 -3.58
N ASN A 675 -1.11 17.66 -2.66
CA ASN A 675 -0.95 16.22 -2.56
C ASN A 675 -1.17 15.68 -1.13
N SER A 676 -2.14 16.25 -0.41
CA SER A 676 -2.55 15.78 0.93
C SER A 676 -3.29 14.43 0.83
N ARG A 677 -2.68 13.38 1.38
CA ARG A 677 -3.17 11.98 1.38
C ARG A 677 -3.66 11.49 2.74
N ASN A 678 -3.24 12.14 3.82
CA ASN A 678 -3.45 11.67 5.18
C ASN A 678 -4.32 12.69 5.96
N PRO A 679 -5.46 12.27 6.55
CA PRO A 679 -6.27 13.11 7.44
C PRO A 679 -5.48 13.76 8.60
N PHE A 680 -4.37 13.15 9.00
CA PHE A 680 -3.49 13.62 10.09
C PHE A 680 -2.19 14.28 9.57
N GLY A 681 -2.15 14.68 8.30
CA GLY A 681 -1.01 15.40 7.72
C GLY A 681 -0.68 16.68 8.51
N LYS A 682 0.61 17.05 8.52
CA LYS A 682 1.12 18.27 9.19
C LYS A 682 1.62 19.28 8.14
N GLY A 683 1.72 20.55 8.52
CA GLY A 683 2.15 21.62 7.61
C GLY A 683 1.25 21.73 6.38
N PHE A 684 1.86 21.90 5.20
CA PHE A 684 1.13 21.95 3.93
C PHE A 684 0.57 20.59 3.48
N LYS A 685 1.01 19.47 4.05
CA LYS A 685 0.38 18.15 3.83
C LYS A 685 -0.93 17.96 4.60
N LYS A 686 -1.29 18.89 5.48
CA LYS A 686 -2.54 18.84 6.26
C LYS A 686 -3.75 18.99 5.33
N PRO A 687 -4.85 18.24 5.55
CA PRO A 687 -6.09 18.47 4.81
C PRO A 687 -6.63 19.90 5.01
N ILE A 688 -7.48 20.34 4.09
CA ILE A 688 -8.17 21.62 4.22
C ILE A 688 -9.42 21.42 5.07
N PHE A 689 -9.52 22.21 6.14
CA PHE A 689 -10.65 22.29 7.06
C PHE A 689 -11.23 23.70 6.97
N LEU A 690 -12.50 23.85 7.35
CA LEU A 690 -13.15 25.16 7.33
C LEU A 690 -12.41 26.19 8.21
N ASN A 691 -11.78 25.74 9.30
CA ASN A 691 -11.06 26.62 10.23
C ASN A 691 -9.61 26.95 9.82
N ASN A 692 -9.02 26.28 8.84
CA ASN A 692 -7.63 26.53 8.42
C ASN A 692 -7.52 27.06 6.98
N ILE A 693 -8.63 27.13 6.25
CA ILE A 693 -8.63 27.48 4.83
C ILE A 693 -8.06 28.87 4.58
N ASP A 694 -8.43 29.87 5.38
CA ASP A 694 -7.95 31.26 5.19
C ASP A 694 -6.45 31.37 5.46
N PHE A 695 -5.96 30.70 6.50
CA PHE A 695 -4.52 30.62 6.80
C PHE A 695 -3.73 29.94 5.68
N LEU A 696 -4.25 28.80 5.17
CA LEU A 696 -3.61 28.09 4.06
C LEU A 696 -3.64 28.92 2.79
N GLN A 697 -4.77 29.56 2.49
CA GLN A 697 -4.94 30.44 1.34
C GLN A 697 -3.89 31.56 1.36
N GLN A 698 -3.80 32.33 2.45
CA GLN A 698 -2.86 33.44 2.54
C GLN A 698 -1.42 33.00 2.27
N ARG A 699 -1.00 31.87 2.83
CA ARG A 699 0.40 31.39 2.69
C ARG A 699 0.70 30.69 1.37
N ILE A 700 -0.30 30.11 0.71
CA ILE A 700 -0.10 29.43 -0.57
C ILE A 700 -0.21 30.41 -1.74
N GLU A 701 -1.08 31.42 -1.65
CA GLU A 701 -1.21 32.46 -2.68
C GLU A 701 0.06 33.29 -2.79
N GLN A 702 0.69 33.67 -1.66
CA GLN A 702 2.00 34.33 -1.65
C GLN A 702 3.08 33.53 -2.39
N LYS A 703 3.04 32.20 -2.30
CA LYS A 703 3.98 31.31 -3.01
C LYS A 703 3.71 31.25 -4.50
N ILE A 704 2.43 31.26 -4.88
CA ILE A 704 2.05 31.35 -6.29
C ILE A 704 2.50 32.69 -6.86
N GLU A 705 2.27 33.79 -6.15
CA GLU A 705 2.76 35.12 -6.55
C GLU A 705 4.28 35.14 -6.74
N TYR A 706 5.04 34.54 -5.81
CA TYR A 706 6.49 34.35 -5.97
C TYR A 706 6.82 33.65 -7.30
N LEU A 707 6.11 32.58 -7.68
CA LEU A 707 6.35 31.91 -8.97
C LEU A 707 6.12 32.83 -10.18
N TYR A 708 5.17 33.77 -10.12
CA TYR A 708 4.94 34.77 -11.17
C TYR A 708 6.04 35.83 -11.26
N THR A 709 6.87 35.99 -10.22
CA THR A 709 8.01 36.92 -10.22
C THR A 709 9.27 36.35 -10.89
N LEU A 710 9.34 35.04 -11.10
CA LEU A 710 10.54 34.38 -11.61
C LEU A 710 10.84 34.80 -13.06
N VAL A 711 12.11 35.11 -13.33
CA VAL A 711 12.63 35.44 -14.66
C VAL A 711 13.70 34.43 -15.10
N GLY A 712 13.80 34.23 -16.42
CA GLY A 712 14.81 33.38 -17.04
C GLY A 712 16.19 34.04 -17.10
N PRO A 713 17.19 33.34 -17.67
CA PRO A 713 18.52 33.91 -17.93
C PRO A 713 18.49 35.16 -18.82
N ASP A 714 17.49 35.25 -19.69
CA ASP A 714 17.22 36.35 -20.62
C ASP A 714 16.49 37.54 -19.97
N ASN A 715 16.31 37.53 -18.64
CA ASN A 715 15.56 38.51 -17.85
C ASN A 715 14.07 38.66 -18.23
N ASN A 716 13.53 37.76 -19.06
CA ASN A 716 12.10 37.72 -19.36
C ASN A 716 11.34 36.94 -18.28
N LYS A 717 10.13 37.39 -17.95
CA LYS A 717 9.25 36.68 -17.00
C LYS A 717 8.93 35.27 -17.51
N LEU A 718 9.14 34.27 -16.65
CA LEU A 718 8.89 32.87 -17.00
C LEU A 718 7.42 32.60 -17.28
N CYS A 719 6.50 33.34 -16.64
CA CYS A 719 5.05 33.21 -16.84
C CYS A 719 4.58 33.65 -18.25
N VAL A 720 5.40 34.39 -19.00
CA VAL A 720 5.09 34.84 -20.37
C VAL A 720 5.83 33.99 -21.42
N GLY A 721 7.01 33.46 -21.06
CA GLY A 721 7.87 32.69 -21.96
C GLY A 721 7.38 31.28 -22.32
N LYS A 722 8.19 30.56 -23.12
CA LYS A 722 7.88 29.20 -23.61
C LYS A 722 7.78 28.13 -22.51
N ARG A 723 8.32 28.41 -21.30
CA ARG A 723 8.35 27.47 -20.16
C ARG A 723 7.36 27.83 -19.03
N LYS A 724 6.37 28.68 -19.31
CA LYS A 724 5.34 29.15 -18.36
C LYS A 724 4.45 28.08 -17.72
N THR A 725 4.40 26.89 -18.32
CA THR A 725 3.40 25.86 -18.06
C THR A 725 3.30 25.43 -16.60
N PHE A 726 4.41 25.26 -15.87
CA PHE A 726 4.34 24.79 -14.48
C PHE A 726 3.77 25.86 -13.52
N ILE A 727 4.06 27.16 -13.77
CA ILE A 727 3.57 28.29 -12.97
C ILE A 727 2.06 28.37 -13.10
N LEU A 728 1.57 28.47 -14.34
CA LEU A 728 0.15 28.58 -14.64
C LEU A 728 -0.63 27.36 -14.13
N ARG A 729 -0.02 26.18 -14.18
CA ARG A 729 -0.61 24.93 -13.69
C ARG A 729 -0.72 24.87 -12.17
N PHE A 730 0.33 25.24 -11.45
CA PHE A 730 0.26 25.30 -9.98
C PHE A 730 -0.74 26.37 -9.54
N ALA A 731 -0.74 27.54 -10.20
CA ALA A 731 -1.69 28.60 -9.95
C ALA A 731 -3.14 28.15 -10.13
N ALA A 732 -3.46 27.49 -11.26
CA ALA A 732 -4.79 26.99 -11.54
C ALA A 732 -5.23 25.90 -10.54
N ALA A 733 -4.34 24.97 -10.20
CA ALA A 733 -4.64 23.91 -9.24
C ALA A 733 -4.93 24.47 -7.84
N VAL A 734 -4.11 25.41 -7.36
CA VAL A 734 -4.30 26.07 -6.06
C VAL A 734 -5.60 26.86 -6.04
N LYS A 735 -5.86 27.71 -7.05
CA LYS A 735 -7.08 28.53 -7.13
C LYS A 735 -8.34 27.67 -7.12
N SER A 736 -8.36 26.62 -7.95
CA SER A 736 -9.47 25.69 -8.04
C SER A 736 -9.71 24.94 -6.72
N ILE A 737 -8.67 24.38 -6.11
CA ILE A 737 -8.83 23.64 -4.84
C ILE A 737 -9.32 24.54 -3.71
N LEU A 738 -8.82 25.77 -3.60
CA LEU A 738 -9.27 26.72 -2.59
C LEU A 738 -10.74 27.10 -2.79
N GLN A 739 -11.16 27.39 -4.03
CA GLN A 739 -12.55 27.70 -4.34
C GLN A 739 -13.48 26.51 -4.06
N ILE A 740 -13.09 25.29 -4.49
CA ILE A 740 -13.85 24.07 -4.16
C ILE A 740 -13.95 23.90 -2.65
N ALA A 741 -12.83 24.04 -1.92
CA ALA A 741 -12.80 23.87 -0.47
C ALA A 741 -13.74 24.84 0.25
N LYS A 742 -13.80 26.11 -0.17
CA LYS A 742 -14.72 27.11 0.40
C LYS A 742 -16.19 26.72 0.25
N HIS A 743 -16.55 26.08 -0.86
CA HIS A 743 -17.95 25.72 -1.12
C HIS A 743 -18.30 24.34 -0.54
N ILE A 744 -17.44 23.34 -0.74
CA ILE A 744 -17.72 21.96 -0.35
C ILE A 744 -17.67 21.75 1.17
N LEU A 745 -16.84 22.51 1.92
CA LEU A 745 -16.72 22.36 3.38
C LEU A 745 -17.87 23.01 4.16
N ILE A 746 -18.76 23.75 3.47
CA ILE A 746 -20.01 24.25 4.05
C ILE A 746 -21.05 23.12 4.09
N GLU A 747 -20.94 22.14 3.19
CA GLU A 747 -21.83 20.99 3.18
C GLU A 747 -21.66 20.18 4.49
N PRO A 748 -22.75 19.86 5.22
CA PRO A 748 -22.68 19.13 6.50
C PRO A 748 -21.97 17.78 6.40
N CYS A 749 -21.92 17.24 5.18
CA CYS A 749 -21.34 15.96 4.87
C CYS A 749 -19.79 16.02 4.73
N PHE A 750 -19.14 17.18 4.74
CA PHE A 750 -17.68 17.30 4.65
C PHE A 750 -17.04 17.88 5.92
N LYS A 751 -16.13 17.10 6.54
CA LYS A 751 -15.32 17.58 7.67
C LYS A 751 -13.99 18.21 7.23
N TYR A 752 -13.46 17.72 6.11
CA TYR A 752 -12.19 18.15 5.53
C TYR A 752 -12.13 17.74 4.05
N LEU A 753 -11.22 18.37 3.30
CA LEU A 753 -10.94 18.05 1.91
C LEU A 753 -9.49 17.55 1.76
N MET A 754 -9.32 16.36 1.18
CA MET A 754 -8.01 15.81 0.81
C MET A 754 -7.69 16.13 -0.64
N THR A 755 -6.62 16.89 -0.87
CA THR A 755 -6.26 17.38 -2.20
C THR A 755 -5.78 16.29 -3.15
N TYR A 756 -5.30 15.14 -2.64
CA TYR A 756 -4.97 13.97 -3.46
C TYR A 756 -6.18 13.37 -4.23
N ARG A 757 -7.43 13.70 -3.84
CA ARG A 757 -8.62 13.28 -4.60
C ARG A 757 -8.72 13.96 -5.98
N PHE A 758 -7.95 15.03 -6.18
CA PHE A 758 -7.81 15.75 -7.44
C PHE A 758 -6.57 15.36 -8.25
N SER A 759 -5.93 14.23 -7.92
CA SER A 759 -4.74 13.75 -8.64
C SER A 759 -5.10 12.83 -9.81
N GLN A 760 -4.31 12.89 -10.87
CA GLN A 760 -4.40 11.97 -12.00
C GLN A 760 -3.85 10.56 -11.69
N ASP A 761 -3.12 10.39 -10.57
CA ASP A 761 -2.58 9.10 -10.10
C ASP A 761 -3.65 7.99 -10.08
N HIS A 762 -4.93 8.33 -9.87
CA HIS A 762 -6.03 7.37 -9.87
C HIS A 762 -6.16 6.62 -11.20
N LEU A 763 -5.95 7.29 -12.32
CA LEU A 763 -5.93 6.68 -13.66
C LEU A 763 -4.60 5.99 -13.97
N GLU A 764 -3.46 6.55 -13.56
CA GLU A 764 -2.16 5.89 -13.76
C GLU A 764 -2.11 4.52 -13.05
N LEU A 765 -2.61 4.46 -11.81
CA LEU A 765 -2.76 3.22 -11.06
C LEU A 765 -3.71 2.25 -11.76
N PHE A 766 -4.82 2.75 -12.32
CA PHE A 766 -5.76 1.93 -13.10
C PHE A 766 -5.08 1.33 -14.34
N PHE A 767 -4.38 2.13 -15.15
CA PHE A 767 -3.64 1.63 -16.31
C PHE A 767 -2.58 0.61 -15.92
N ALA A 768 -1.86 0.83 -14.81
CA ALA A 768 -0.90 -0.13 -14.29
C ALA A 768 -1.55 -1.48 -13.94
N GLN A 769 -2.73 -1.46 -13.31
CA GLN A 769 -3.47 -2.70 -13.01
C GLN A 769 -3.93 -3.43 -14.28
N VAL A 770 -4.39 -2.69 -15.30
CA VAL A 770 -4.79 -3.31 -16.58
C VAL A 770 -3.60 -3.96 -17.28
N ARG A 771 -2.42 -3.32 -17.27
CA ARG A 771 -1.17 -3.90 -17.80
C ARG A 771 -0.77 -5.17 -17.02
N ARG A 772 -0.80 -5.12 -15.67
CA ARG A 772 -0.45 -6.27 -14.81
C ARG A 772 -1.34 -7.49 -15.03
N ARG A 773 -2.61 -7.31 -15.42
CA ARG A 773 -3.58 -8.40 -15.60
C ARG A 773 -3.16 -9.45 -16.63
N HIS A 774 -2.25 -9.12 -17.54
CA HIS A 774 -1.78 -10.02 -18.60
C HIS A 774 -0.34 -10.53 -18.39
N GLY A 775 0.16 -10.48 -17.14
CA GLY A 775 1.48 -10.98 -16.77
C GLY A 775 2.59 -10.17 -17.42
N TRP A 776 3.34 -10.81 -18.33
CA TRP A 776 4.52 -10.23 -18.99
C TRP A 776 4.15 -9.28 -20.15
N ASN A 777 2.86 -9.15 -20.50
CA ASN A 777 2.42 -8.22 -21.54
C ASN A 777 2.23 -6.80 -21.01
N ASN A 778 3.28 -5.98 -21.09
CA ASN A 778 3.24 -4.57 -20.69
C ASN A 778 2.40 -3.67 -21.63
N ASN A 779 1.99 -4.17 -22.80
CA ASN A 779 1.23 -3.41 -23.79
C ASN A 779 -0.03 -4.20 -24.22
N PRO A 780 -1.10 -4.19 -23.41
CA PRO A 780 -2.32 -4.93 -23.73
C PRO A 780 -2.95 -4.41 -25.02
N ASN A 781 -3.55 -5.31 -25.79
CA ASN A 781 -4.27 -4.93 -27.01
C ASN A 781 -5.69 -4.43 -26.71
N VAL A 782 -6.36 -3.90 -27.74
CA VAL A 782 -7.70 -3.30 -27.66
C VAL A 782 -8.73 -4.28 -27.09
N LEU A 783 -8.68 -5.55 -27.48
CA LEU A 783 -9.55 -6.61 -26.96
C LEU A 783 -9.26 -6.94 -25.48
N GLN A 784 -7.99 -6.96 -25.10
CA GLN A 784 -7.55 -7.18 -23.73
C GLN A 784 -7.96 -6.04 -22.81
N PHE A 785 -7.90 -4.80 -23.28
CA PHE A 785 -8.43 -3.65 -22.54
C PHE A 785 -9.95 -3.73 -22.37
N LYS A 786 -10.67 -4.01 -23.47
CA LYS A 786 -12.12 -4.22 -23.45
C LYS A 786 -12.52 -5.34 -22.48
N ALA A 787 -11.77 -6.44 -22.44
CA ALA A 787 -11.97 -7.54 -21.51
C ALA A 787 -11.73 -7.12 -20.03
N ALA A 788 -10.75 -6.26 -19.78
CA ALA A 788 -10.51 -5.70 -18.46
C ALA A 788 -11.67 -4.81 -18.00
N MET A 789 -12.15 -3.91 -18.86
CA MET A 789 -13.34 -3.06 -18.61
C MET A 789 -14.58 -3.91 -18.34
N LYS A 790 -14.80 -4.92 -19.17
CA LYS A 790 -15.90 -5.88 -19.03
C LYS A 790 -15.90 -6.59 -17.68
N SER A 791 -14.73 -7.04 -17.23
CA SER A 791 -14.59 -7.72 -15.94
C SER A 791 -14.93 -6.82 -14.75
N LEU A 792 -14.67 -5.51 -14.85
CA LEU A 792 -15.01 -4.53 -13.82
C LEU A 792 -16.53 -4.32 -13.73
N LEU A 793 -17.22 -4.28 -14.87
CA LEU A 793 -18.68 -4.20 -14.92
C LEU A 793 -19.35 -5.47 -14.35
N VAL A 794 -18.80 -6.64 -14.65
CA VAL A 794 -19.25 -7.92 -14.06
C VAL A 794 -19.16 -7.84 -12.54
N TYR A 795 -18.00 -7.44 -12.02
CA TYR A 795 -17.78 -7.32 -10.57
C TYR A 795 -18.79 -6.39 -9.90
N MET A 796 -19.10 -5.24 -10.53
CA MET A 796 -20.10 -4.29 -10.02
C MET A 796 -21.49 -4.92 -9.94
N ARG A 797 -21.93 -5.62 -10.99
CA ARG A 797 -23.25 -6.29 -11.01
C ARG A 797 -23.33 -7.46 -10.04
N CYS A 798 -22.26 -8.24 -9.87
CA CYS A 798 -22.19 -9.33 -8.89
C CYS A 798 -22.42 -8.86 -7.45
N LEU A 799 -22.00 -7.63 -7.12
CA LEU A 799 -22.07 -7.12 -5.75
C LEU A 799 -23.48 -6.63 -5.37
N ASN A 800 -24.30 -6.26 -6.35
CA ASN A 800 -25.53 -5.51 -6.10
C ASN A 800 -26.82 -6.22 -6.52
N ASP A 801 -26.81 -7.07 -7.55
CA ASP A 801 -28.05 -7.64 -8.11
C ASP A 801 -28.05 -9.18 -8.12
N VAL A 802 -29.17 -9.76 -7.67
CA VAL A 802 -29.57 -11.15 -8.01
C VAL A 802 -30.43 -11.04 -9.27
N MET A 803 -29.88 -11.35 -10.45
CA MET A 803 -30.61 -11.30 -11.72
C MET A 803 -30.86 -12.68 -12.32
N GLU A 804 -32.13 -12.98 -12.62
CA GLU A 804 -32.55 -14.13 -13.43
C GLU A 804 -32.43 -13.81 -14.92
N GLN A 805 -31.84 -14.71 -15.71
CA GLN A 805 -31.74 -14.55 -17.17
C GLN A 805 -32.80 -15.39 -17.88
N LEU A 806 -33.61 -14.75 -18.75
CA LEU A 806 -34.62 -15.40 -19.58
C LEU A 806 -34.17 -15.46 -21.05
N ARG A 807 -34.53 -16.54 -21.77
CA ARG A 807 -34.28 -16.72 -23.20
C ARG A 807 -35.51 -17.24 -23.91
N ARG A 808 -35.78 -16.68 -25.10
CA ARG A 808 -36.81 -17.17 -26.02
C ARG A 808 -36.29 -18.40 -26.74
N GLN A 809 -37.04 -19.49 -26.71
CA GLN A 809 -36.79 -20.68 -27.50
C GLN A 809 -37.97 -21.04 -28.36
N SER A 810 -37.66 -21.63 -29.50
CA SER A 810 -38.66 -22.07 -30.46
C SER A 810 -38.55 -23.57 -30.66
N CYS A 811 -39.68 -24.25 -30.87
CA CYS A 811 -39.75 -25.66 -31.22
C CYS A 811 -40.81 -25.84 -32.31
N ILE A 812 -40.54 -26.74 -33.26
CA ILE A 812 -41.49 -27.10 -34.30
C ILE A 812 -42.39 -28.21 -33.75
N ARG A 813 -43.70 -28.01 -33.81
CA ARG A 813 -44.72 -28.99 -33.40
C ARG A 813 -45.61 -29.34 -34.57
N SER A 814 -46.13 -30.56 -34.57
CA SER A 814 -47.18 -30.97 -35.49
C SER A 814 -48.40 -31.45 -34.72
N THR A 815 -49.58 -30.99 -35.14
CA THR A 815 -50.87 -31.51 -34.69
C THR A 815 -51.75 -31.70 -35.91
N LEU A 816 -52.39 -32.87 -36.03
CA LEU A 816 -53.24 -33.22 -37.18
C LEU A 816 -52.55 -33.01 -38.55
N HIS A 817 -51.25 -33.29 -38.61
CA HIS A 817 -50.41 -33.15 -39.82
C HIS A 817 -50.12 -31.72 -40.28
N GLU A 818 -50.50 -30.70 -39.50
CA GLU A 818 -50.08 -29.32 -39.72
C GLU A 818 -48.89 -28.96 -38.81
N VAL A 819 -47.86 -28.31 -39.38
CA VAL A 819 -46.60 -28.00 -38.70
C VAL A 819 -46.51 -26.50 -38.41
N TYR A 820 -46.24 -26.12 -37.16
CA TYR A 820 -46.08 -24.73 -36.72
C TYR A 820 -44.94 -24.57 -35.72
N THR A 821 -44.38 -23.36 -35.65
CA THR A 821 -43.31 -23.01 -34.69
C THR A 821 -43.91 -22.40 -33.44
N VAL A 822 -43.77 -23.07 -32.31
CA VAL A 822 -44.16 -22.56 -30.99
C VAL A 822 -42.94 -21.93 -30.33
N SER A 823 -43.09 -20.78 -29.65
CA SER A 823 -41.97 -20.12 -28.96
C SER A 823 -42.33 -19.70 -27.54
N GLU A 824 -41.46 -19.99 -26.57
CA GLU A 824 -41.67 -19.69 -25.13
C GLU A 824 -40.43 -18.97 -24.55
N LEU A 825 -40.63 -18.16 -23.51
CA LEU A 825 -39.57 -17.50 -22.72
C LEU A 825 -39.28 -18.33 -21.47
N LYS A 826 -38.07 -18.89 -21.37
CA LYS A 826 -37.66 -19.75 -20.25
C LYS A 826 -36.45 -19.18 -19.48
N LEU A 827 -36.29 -19.59 -18.23
CA LEU A 827 -35.05 -19.38 -17.46
C LEU A 827 -33.88 -20.11 -18.10
N ALA A 828 -32.82 -19.38 -18.40
CA ALA A 828 -31.64 -19.89 -19.09
C ALA A 828 -30.55 -20.28 -18.10
N LEU A 829 -30.16 -21.56 -18.09
CA LEU A 829 -28.99 -22.03 -17.33
C LEU A 829 -27.67 -21.59 -17.98
N SER A 830 -27.70 -21.32 -19.29
CA SER A 830 -26.60 -20.70 -20.03
C SER A 830 -27.09 -20.01 -21.32
N PRO A 831 -26.28 -19.13 -21.93
CA PRO A 831 -26.62 -18.47 -23.20
C PRO A 831 -26.76 -19.40 -24.41
N TYR A 832 -26.30 -20.65 -24.30
CA TYR A 832 -26.35 -21.67 -25.36
C TYR A 832 -27.18 -22.89 -24.95
N ASP A 833 -27.94 -22.80 -23.86
CA ASP A 833 -28.77 -23.91 -23.41
C ASP A 833 -30.03 -24.03 -24.27
N ASP A 834 -29.89 -24.61 -25.45
CA ASP A 834 -30.95 -24.96 -26.41
C ASP A 834 -31.69 -26.27 -26.08
N LYS A 835 -31.28 -26.95 -25.00
CA LYS A 835 -31.68 -28.35 -24.74
C LYS A 835 -32.49 -28.56 -23.48
N ARG A 836 -32.51 -27.63 -22.52
CA ARG A 836 -33.15 -27.90 -21.21
C ARG A 836 -34.07 -26.80 -20.70
N TYR A 837 -35.31 -27.15 -20.37
CA TYR A 837 -36.28 -26.29 -19.70
C TYR A 837 -36.18 -26.46 -18.18
N VAL A 838 -36.04 -25.36 -17.45
CA VAL A 838 -36.01 -25.38 -15.98
C VAL A 838 -37.45 -25.38 -15.46
N VAL A 839 -37.82 -26.41 -14.69
CA VAL A 839 -39.16 -26.46 -14.09
C VAL A 839 -39.29 -25.34 -13.05
N PRO A 840 -40.33 -24.48 -13.12
CA PRO A 840 -40.51 -23.41 -12.15
C PRO A 840 -40.50 -23.92 -10.71
N ASN A 841 -39.81 -23.20 -9.81
CA ASN A 841 -39.66 -23.55 -8.40
C ASN A 841 -39.03 -24.93 -8.12
N SER A 842 -38.25 -25.45 -9.06
CA SER A 842 -37.58 -26.75 -8.93
C SER A 842 -36.16 -26.70 -9.50
N VAL A 843 -35.32 -27.66 -9.08
CA VAL A 843 -33.99 -27.91 -9.66
C VAL A 843 -34.04 -28.92 -10.81
N ALA A 844 -35.22 -29.47 -11.10
CA ALA A 844 -35.42 -30.41 -12.19
C ALA A 844 -35.41 -29.68 -13.55
N THR A 845 -34.67 -30.25 -14.50
CA THR A 845 -34.65 -29.80 -15.90
C THR A 845 -35.32 -30.84 -16.78
N LEU A 846 -36.18 -30.40 -17.70
CA LEU A 846 -36.74 -31.24 -18.76
C LEU A 846 -36.01 -30.99 -20.08
N PRO A 847 -35.83 -32.00 -20.95
CA PRO A 847 -35.36 -31.76 -22.31
C PRO A 847 -36.31 -30.79 -23.05
N TRP A 848 -35.77 -29.81 -23.77
CA TRP A 848 -36.57 -28.89 -24.60
C TRP A 848 -37.36 -29.71 -25.63
N GLY A 849 -38.68 -29.54 -25.65
CA GLY A 849 -39.59 -30.39 -26.43
C GLY A 849 -40.28 -31.52 -25.63
N HIS A 850 -39.97 -31.70 -24.34
CA HIS A 850 -40.64 -32.67 -23.47
C HIS A 850 -42.12 -32.30 -23.23
N TYR A 851 -43.03 -33.29 -23.23
CA TYR A 851 -44.49 -33.08 -23.17
C TYR A 851 -45.00 -32.41 -21.89
N LYS A 852 -44.22 -32.47 -20.79
CA LYS A 852 -44.54 -31.81 -19.51
C LYS A 852 -44.16 -30.33 -19.45
N ILE A 853 -43.54 -29.79 -20.50
CA ILE A 853 -43.27 -28.35 -20.58
C ILE A 853 -44.60 -27.66 -20.91
N PRO A 854 -45.05 -26.69 -20.08
CA PRO A 854 -46.25 -25.91 -20.38
C PRO A 854 -45.96 -24.98 -21.57
N LEU A 855 -46.16 -25.49 -22.78
CA LEU A 855 -45.95 -24.79 -24.06
C LEU A 855 -47.19 -24.04 -24.54
#